data_AF-A0AAD5V912-F1
#
_entry.id   AF-A0AAD5V912-F1
#
_cell.length_a   1.000
_cell.length_b   1.000
_cell.length_c   1.000
_cell.angle_alpha   90.00
_cell.angle_beta   90.00
_cell.angle_gamma   90.00
#
_symmetry.space_group_name_H-M   'P 1'
#
loop_
_entity.id
_entity.type
_entity.pdbx_description
1 polymer ?
#
loop_
_entity_poly.entity_id
_entity_poly.type
_entity_poly.pdbx_seq_one_letter_code
_entity_poly.pdbx_strand_id
1 'polypeptide(L)'
;MSAIGNFGKRSIRSVKNYAKGYSATQTKVRNATSNDPWPATQRQLEEISQLSYRVDDFDEIIDILEKRLNDNGKNWRHVQKTLVLIEHLLQYGPERMVHYCKNHFHTIRTLREFQFTDERGNDYGANVRQKAKDVSNLLMNPSNLRHKRRARSMMDTSFLQSLANTAETDDEENENVRRRDLALVRASLPSRLEGAPATSEERQSRKRVHGQTRPLTSIIFENDLGGVSQESPSPSPLQTPTSARQITAFNPEMYTNLPHSAPADSILGFDDPLWSHHPDLIGPPSSLHQPRSLSLDVRSGDSRSLNPFLSFDDEGSRPKLSSLASSPHPPSSYARASRNKRLEIGMPTVENGRVVFQQRPQGYPKPGKDIVYNDTETIDLENVPLNGGYLLKTLLVSIDPYLRGKMRAPEVKSYSSAWTLGQTVENFGVGVVLRSEHDGVKVGDHVVGIIPFQRYNILPDLQGKHIIANEAKLPWSVYVGVLGMPGMTAYFGWKDFASPKPGEVLFISAGAGAVGSFVVQLAKADGLKVIASAGSDEKVNFLKSLGADVAFNYKTEKTADVLAREGPINIYWDNVGGETLEVAIEASTIETRIISCGMISTTSTGDYPIKNLRLLVGHQLQIFGLYVGNPRLRTKYEAEFYREVPKLVISNKLKYTEHITKGIENTGQAILDILTGGNTGKSIVLVAEE
;
A
#
# COMPACT_ATOMS: atom_id res chain seq x y z
N MET A 1 -12.96 -41.48 40.65
CA MET A 1 -12.24 -42.08 39.48
C MET A 1 -11.96 -41.11 38.31
N SER A 2 -12.34 -39.82 38.35
CA SER A 2 -12.26 -38.93 37.17
C SER A 2 -10.87 -38.36 36.84
N ALA A 3 -9.97 -38.19 37.82
CA ALA A 3 -8.65 -37.58 37.60
C ALA A 3 -7.71 -38.44 36.72
N ILE A 4 -7.71 -39.76 36.94
CA ILE A 4 -6.78 -40.71 36.29
C ILE A 4 -7.06 -40.80 34.77
N GLY A 5 -8.34 -40.78 34.37
CA GLY A 5 -8.72 -40.80 32.94
C GLY A 5 -8.33 -39.53 32.16
N ASN A 6 -8.24 -38.38 32.83
CA ASN A 6 -7.85 -37.12 32.20
C ASN A 6 -6.35 -37.05 31.90
N PHE A 7 -5.52 -37.64 32.76
CA PHE A 7 -4.08 -37.74 32.53
C PHE A 7 -3.76 -38.60 31.30
N GLY A 8 -4.43 -39.74 31.14
CA GLY A 8 -4.28 -40.62 29.98
C GLY A 8 -4.60 -39.92 28.65
N LYS A 9 -5.73 -39.20 28.56
CA LYS A 9 -6.12 -38.49 27.33
C LYS A 9 -5.17 -37.34 26.96
N ARG A 10 -4.64 -36.61 27.93
CA ARG A 10 -3.62 -35.56 27.69
C ARG A 10 -2.28 -36.16 27.25
N SER A 11 -1.83 -37.23 27.90
CA SER A 11 -0.59 -37.93 27.56
C SER A 11 -0.63 -38.53 26.15
N ILE A 12 -1.74 -39.21 25.79
CA ILE A 12 -1.96 -39.75 24.44
C ILE A 12 -1.98 -38.62 23.38
N ARG A 13 -2.50 -37.43 23.71
CA ARG A 13 -2.45 -36.26 22.81
C ARG A 13 -1.03 -35.73 22.64
N SER A 14 -0.23 -35.69 23.71
CA SER A 14 1.18 -35.29 23.65
C SER A 14 1.97 -36.21 22.71
N VAL A 15 1.83 -37.53 22.87
CA VAL A 15 2.45 -38.54 21.99
C VAL A 15 1.96 -38.38 20.54
N LYS A 16 0.65 -38.19 20.32
CA LYS A 16 0.09 -37.95 18.97
C LYS A 16 0.50 -36.63 18.34
N ASN A 17 0.87 -35.62 19.13
CA ASN A 17 1.36 -34.35 18.60
C ASN A 17 2.81 -34.49 18.13
N TYR A 18 3.67 -35.13 18.95
CA TYR A 18 5.05 -35.47 18.59
C TYR A 18 5.12 -36.37 17.35
N ALA A 19 4.37 -37.48 17.34
CA ALA A 19 4.35 -38.44 16.23
C ALA A 19 3.76 -37.90 14.91
N LYS A 20 3.13 -36.73 14.93
CA LYS A 20 2.59 -36.06 13.73
C LYS A 20 3.34 -34.77 13.37
N GLY A 21 4.45 -34.45 14.05
CA GLY A 21 5.26 -33.27 13.75
C GLY A 21 4.55 -31.94 13.94
N TYR A 22 3.52 -31.85 14.80
CA TYR A 22 2.87 -30.57 15.05
C TYR A 22 3.80 -29.65 15.84
N SER A 23 3.87 -28.38 15.43
CA SER A 23 4.64 -27.35 16.11
C SER A 23 4.15 -27.11 17.55
N ALA A 24 4.90 -26.29 18.30
CA ALA A 24 4.49 -25.83 19.62
C ALA A 24 3.18 -25.00 19.58
N THR A 25 3.02 -24.14 18.57
CA THR A 25 1.87 -23.26 18.41
C THR A 25 0.64 -24.02 17.91
N GLN A 26 0.79 -24.87 16.89
CA GLN A 26 -0.26 -25.82 16.50
C GLN A 26 -0.70 -26.70 17.68
N THR A 27 0.24 -27.15 18.52
CA THR A 27 -0.08 -27.92 19.74
C THR A 27 -0.91 -27.12 20.75
N LYS A 28 -0.60 -25.84 20.99
CA LYS A 28 -1.40 -24.95 21.85
C LYS A 28 -2.83 -24.79 21.32
N VAL A 29 -2.99 -24.48 20.03
CA VAL A 29 -4.31 -24.33 19.40
C VAL A 29 -5.12 -25.62 19.46
N ARG A 30 -4.51 -26.76 19.09
CA ARG A 30 -5.14 -28.09 19.16
C ARG A 30 -5.58 -28.49 20.57
N ASN A 31 -4.92 -27.97 21.61
CA ASN A 31 -5.29 -28.19 22.99
C ASN A 31 -6.51 -27.34 23.39
N ALA A 32 -6.53 -26.06 23.02
CA ALA A 32 -7.67 -25.17 23.24
C ALA A 32 -8.92 -25.64 22.48
N THR A 33 -8.78 -26.07 21.22
CA THR A 33 -9.88 -26.52 20.35
C THR A 33 -10.16 -28.03 20.42
N SER A 34 -9.78 -28.72 21.51
CA SER A 34 -9.93 -30.17 21.65
C SER A 34 -11.37 -30.64 21.98
N ASN A 35 -11.77 -31.86 21.60
CA ASN A 35 -13.08 -32.47 21.93
C ASN A 35 -13.21 -32.91 23.40
N ASP A 36 -12.39 -32.36 24.30
CA ASP A 36 -12.56 -32.55 25.74
C ASP A 36 -13.85 -31.85 26.23
N PRO A 37 -14.51 -32.31 27.31
CA PRO A 37 -15.78 -31.72 27.75
C PRO A 37 -15.63 -30.34 28.42
N TRP A 38 -14.45 -29.98 28.93
CA TRP A 38 -14.17 -28.68 29.54
C TRP A 38 -13.84 -27.58 28.51
N PRO A 39 -14.20 -26.30 28.74
CA PRO A 39 -13.86 -25.20 27.84
C PRO A 39 -12.34 -24.96 27.76
N ALA A 40 -11.92 -24.15 26.78
CA ALA A 40 -10.57 -23.58 26.78
C ALA A 40 -10.42 -22.62 27.98
N THR A 41 -9.29 -22.68 28.67
CA THR A 41 -9.01 -21.77 29.78
C THR A 41 -8.63 -20.38 29.26
N GLN A 42 -8.91 -19.33 30.04
CA GLN A 42 -8.56 -17.95 29.69
C GLN A 42 -7.07 -17.82 29.31
N ARG A 43 -6.17 -18.39 30.12
CA ARG A 43 -4.72 -18.48 29.84
C ARG A 43 -4.40 -19.12 28.48
N GLN A 44 -5.11 -20.16 28.06
CA GLN A 44 -4.88 -20.76 26.74
C GLN A 44 -5.29 -19.81 25.61
N LEU A 45 -6.38 -19.05 25.80
CA LEU A 45 -6.83 -18.07 24.81
C LEU A 45 -5.83 -16.90 24.72
N GLU A 46 -5.38 -16.38 25.85
CA GLU A 46 -4.36 -15.31 25.95
C GLU A 46 -3.03 -15.72 25.33
N GLU A 47 -2.50 -16.91 25.67
CA GLU A 47 -1.25 -17.44 25.08
C GLU A 47 -1.35 -17.56 23.55
N ILE A 48 -2.50 -18.00 23.02
CA ILE A 48 -2.72 -18.05 21.56
C ILE A 48 -2.90 -16.64 20.97
N SER A 49 -3.55 -15.73 21.70
CA SER A 49 -3.71 -14.34 21.27
C SER A 49 -2.37 -13.63 21.12
N GLN A 50 -1.46 -13.78 22.08
CA GLN A 50 -0.11 -13.24 22.01
C GLN A 50 0.70 -13.85 20.86
N LEU A 51 0.64 -15.18 20.67
CA LEU A 51 1.28 -15.84 19.53
C LEU A 51 0.73 -15.35 18.19
N SER A 52 -0.58 -15.07 18.10
CA SER A 52 -1.22 -14.64 16.85
C SER A 52 -0.68 -13.32 16.29
N TYR A 53 0.03 -12.50 17.08
CA TYR A 53 0.72 -11.29 16.61
C TYR A 53 2.01 -11.56 15.82
N ARG A 54 2.60 -12.75 15.91
CA ARG A 54 3.74 -13.17 15.07
C ARG A 54 3.24 -13.82 13.77
N VAL A 55 3.97 -13.65 12.67
CA VAL A 55 3.51 -14.06 11.33
C VAL A 55 3.48 -15.60 11.21
N ASP A 56 4.61 -16.26 11.45
CA ASP A 56 4.73 -17.71 11.34
C ASP A 56 3.74 -18.45 12.27
N ASP A 57 3.65 -17.99 13.52
CA ASP A 57 2.68 -18.50 14.51
C ASP A 57 1.22 -18.27 14.06
N PHE A 58 0.91 -17.19 13.35
CA PHE A 58 -0.45 -16.90 12.88
C PHE A 58 -0.90 -17.90 11.82
N ASP A 59 -0.07 -18.18 10.82
CA ASP A 59 -0.39 -19.14 9.76
C ASP A 59 -0.57 -20.56 10.34
N GLU A 60 0.27 -20.93 11.32
CA GLU A 60 0.11 -22.16 12.10
C GLU A 60 -1.16 -22.21 12.96
N ILE A 61 -1.63 -21.08 13.48
CA ILE A 61 -2.92 -20.97 14.18
C ILE A 61 -4.05 -21.21 13.18
N ILE A 62 -4.06 -20.49 12.06
CA ILE A 62 -5.08 -20.58 11.01
C ILE A 62 -5.24 -22.01 10.49
N ASP A 63 -4.14 -22.70 10.18
CA ASP A 63 -4.13 -24.10 9.71
C ASP A 63 -4.92 -25.05 10.63
N ILE A 64 -4.85 -24.84 11.96
CA ILE A 64 -5.61 -25.62 12.92
C ILE A 64 -7.06 -25.16 13.02
N LEU A 65 -7.34 -23.85 12.94
CA LEU A 65 -8.71 -23.33 12.98
C LEU A 65 -9.52 -23.85 11.78
N GLU A 66 -8.97 -23.84 10.56
CA GLU A 66 -9.64 -24.32 9.35
C GLU A 66 -10.00 -25.81 9.42
N LYS A 67 -9.04 -26.63 9.84
CA LYS A 67 -9.26 -28.07 10.05
C LYS A 67 -10.34 -28.35 11.10
N ARG A 68 -10.53 -27.45 12.05
CA ARG A 68 -11.48 -27.57 13.17
C ARG A 68 -12.86 -26.96 12.90
N LEU A 69 -12.96 -25.95 12.04
CA LEU A 69 -14.26 -25.43 11.56
C LEU A 69 -14.97 -26.43 10.64
N ASN A 70 -14.19 -27.23 9.89
CA ASN A 70 -14.70 -28.26 8.98
C ASN A 70 -14.98 -29.62 9.67
N ASP A 71 -14.74 -29.76 10.98
CA ASP A 71 -15.14 -30.95 11.75
C ASP A 71 -16.68 -31.06 11.84
N ASN A 72 -17.23 -32.27 11.91
CA ASN A 72 -18.68 -32.50 11.95
C ASN A 72 -19.11 -33.60 12.94
N GLY A 73 -20.42 -33.73 13.14
CA GLY A 73 -21.04 -34.76 13.97
C GLY A 73 -20.47 -34.81 15.41
N LYS A 74 -19.98 -35.99 15.82
CA LYS A 74 -19.42 -36.25 17.16
C LYS A 74 -18.22 -35.36 17.56
N ASN A 75 -17.64 -34.62 16.62
CA ASN A 75 -16.58 -33.65 16.87
C ASN A 75 -17.08 -32.21 17.10
N TRP A 76 -18.38 -31.97 17.28
CA TRP A 76 -18.98 -30.63 17.48
C TRP A 76 -18.24 -29.69 18.44
N ARG A 77 -17.59 -30.19 19.51
CA ARG A 77 -16.80 -29.35 20.43
C ARG A 77 -15.55 -28.75 19.78
N HIS A 78 -14.97 -29.40 18.77
CA HIS A 78 -13.91 -28.83 17.95
C HIS A 78 -14.40 -27.53 17.29
N VAL A 79 -15.54 -27.61 16.60
CA VAL A 79 -16.18 -26.46 15.94
C VAL A 79 -16.53 -25.38 16.96
N GLN A 80 -17.24 -25.75 18.03
CA GLN A 80 -17.67 -24.82 19.09
C GLN A 80 -16.49 -24.06 19.71
N LYS A 81 -15.43 -24.77 20.14
CA LYS A 81 -14.28 -24.13 20.79
C LYS A 81 -13.43 -23.33 19.81
N THR A 82 -13.44 -23.69 18.53
CA THR A 82 -12.79 -22.91 17.47
C THR A 82 -13.53 -21.60 17.24
N LEU A 83 -14.87 -21.59 17.27
CA LEU A 83 -15.66 -20.35 17.25
C LEU A 83 -15.41 -19.49 18.51
N VAL A 84 -15.27 -20.09 19.70
CA VAL A 84 -14.89 -19.36 20.93
C VAL A 84 -13.49 -18.76 20.84
N LEU A 85 -12.52 -19.49 20.29
CA LEU A 85 -11.16 -18.97 20.08
C LEU A 85 -11.14 -17.87 19.02
N ILE A 86 -11.91 -17.99 17.94
CA ILE A 86 -12.10 -16.93 16.94
C ILE A 86 -12.76 -15.70 17.57
N GLU A 87 -13.81 -15.85 18.37
CA GLU A 87 -14.45 -14.75 19.11
C GLU A 87 -13.45 -14.02 20.02
N HIS A 88 -12.55 -14.74 20.67
CA HIS A 88 -11.49 -14.16 21.48
C HIS A 88 -10.45 -13.44 20.61
N LEU A 89 -9.94 -14.06 19.56
CA LEU A 89 -8.91 -13.48 18.67
C LEU A 89 -9.44 -12.30 17.85
N LEU A 90 -10.75 -12.24 17.57
CA LEU A 90 -11.40 -11.04 17.02
C LEU A 90 -11.41 -9.87 18.01
N GLN A 91 -11.34 -10.12 19.32
CA GLN A 91 -11.36 -9.07 20.34
C GLN A 91 -9.97 -8.71 20.87
N TYR A 92 -9.02 -9.66 20.89
CA TYR A 92 -7.68 -9.50 21.49
C TYR A 92 -6.49 -9.82 20.57
N GLY A 93 -6.73 -10.40 19.38
CA GLY A 93 -5.70 -10.70 18.38
C GLY A 93 -5.49 -9.55 17.38
N PRO A 94 -4.54 -9.67 16.42
CA PRO A 94 -4.24 -8.62 15.44
C PRO A 94 -5.35 -8.41 14.41
N GLU A 95 -5.36 -7.26 13.73
CA GLU A 95 -6.34 -6.93 12.67
C GLU A 95 -6.38 -7.97 11.53
N ARG A 96 -5.28 -8.67 11.25
CA ARG A 96 -5.28 -9.77 10.27
C ARG A 96 -6.23 -10.92 10.63
N MET A 97 -6.56 -11.14 11.91
CA MET A 97 -7.63 -12.08 12.29
C MET A 97 -9.01 -11.58 11.83
N VAL A 98 -9.28 -10.27 11.96
CA VAL A 98 -10.53 -9.67 11.48
C VAL A 98 -10.65 -9.80 9.96
N HIS A 99 -9.55 -9.55 9.23
CA HIS A 99 -9.49 -9.74 7.79
C HIS A 99 -9.69 -11.22 7.40
N TYR A 100 -8.98 -12.14 8.04
CA TYR A 100 -9.12 -13.58 7.85
C TYR A 100 -10.56 -14.07 8.03
N CYS A 101 -11.22 -13.67 9.13
CA CYS A 101 -12.60 -14.06 9.41
C CYS A 101 -13.63 -13.41 8.47
N LYS A 102 -13.35 -12.23 7.92
CA LYS A 102 -14.17 -11.63 6.85
C LYS A 102 -14.08 -12.43 5.56
N ASN A 103 -12.87 -12.82 5.15
CA ASN A 103 -12.67 -13.64 3.94
C ASN A 103 -13.33 -15.02 4.07
N HIS A 104 -13.31 -15.60 5.27
CA HIS A 104 -13.95 -16.89 5.59
C HIS A 104 -15.36 -16.77 6.20
N PHE A 105 -16.01 -15.60 6.05
CA PHE A 105 -17.31 -15.34 6.65
C PHE A 105 -18.38 -16.33 6.20
N HIS A 106 -18.31 -16.84 4.97
CA HIS A 106 -19.24 -17.85 4.48
C HIS A 106 -19.19 -19.13 5.34
N THR A 107 -17.99 -19.63 5.67
CA THR A 107 -17.78 -20.82 6.51
C THR A 107 -18.31 -20.62 7.92
N ILE A 108 -18.08 -19.44 8.51
CA ILE A 108 -18.64 -19.11 9.84
C ILE A 108 -20.17 -19.01 9.77
N ARG A 109 -20.72 -18.46 8.68
CA ARG A 109 -22.16 -18.29 8.48
C ARG A 109 -22.89 -19.62 8.29
N THR A 110 -22.32 -20.60 7.56
CA THR A 110 -22.96 -21.92 7.36
C THR A 110 -23.05 -22.74 8.65
N LEU A 111 -22.12 -22.54 9.59
CA LEU A 111 -22.18 -23.15 10.94
C LEU A 111 -23.38 -22.70 11.79
N ARG A 112 -24.12 -21.66 11.35
CA ARG A 112 -25.43 -21.31 11.92
C ARG A 112 -26.49 -22.39 11.71
N GLU A 113 -26.30 -23.29 10.76
CA GLU A 113 -27.19 -24.43 10.47
C GLU A 113 -26.59 -25.78 10.96
N PHE A 114 -25.57 -25.75 11.82
CA PHE A 114 -24.90 -26.95 12.31
C PHE A 114 -25.84 -27.84 13.15
N GLN A 115 -25.99 -29.10 12.75
CA GLN A 115 -26.83 -30.10 13.43
C GLN A 115 -25.98 -31.20 14.05
N PHE A 116 -26.18 -31.45 15.35
CA PHE A 116 -25.72 -32.69 15.99
C PHE A 116 -26.55 -32.97 17.25
N THR A 117 -27.30 -34.07 17.20
CA THR A 117 -28.09 -34.61 18.31
C THR A 117 -27.48 -35.93 18.75
N ASP A 118 -27.35 -36.17 20.06
CA ASP A 118 -26.89 -37.47 20.56
C ASP A 118 -28.00 -38.54 20.57
N GLU A 119 -27.61 -39.78 20.86
CA GLU A 119 -28.50 -40.95 20.99
C GLU A 119 -29.60 -40.79 22.08
N ARG A 120 -29.51 -39.74 22.92
CA ARG A 120 -30.47 -39.41 23.98
C ARG A 120 -31.35 -38.21 23.63
N GLY A 121 -31.25 -37.68 22.40
CA GLY A 121 -32.03 -36.54 21.93
C GLY A 121 -31.46 -35.16 22.29
N ASN A 122 -30.24 -35.06 22.84
CA ASN A 122 -29.64 -33.77 23.20
C ASN A 122 -28.99 -33.09 21.98
N ASP A 123 -29.52 -31.94 21.55
CA ASP A 123 -28.93 -31.11 20.48
C ASP A 123 -27.75 -30.29 21.02
N TYR A 124 -26.54 -30.82 20.85
CA TYR A 124 -25.31 -30.05 21.13
C TYR A 124 -24.93 -29.11 19.98
N GLY A 125 -25.52 -29.30 18.78
CA GLY A 125 -25.38 -28.37 17.66
C GLY A 125 -25.89 -26.97 18.00
N ALA A 126 -26.89 -26.84 18.86
CA ALA A 126 -27.43 -25.55 19.34
C ALA A 126 -26.34 -24.59 19.82
N ASN A 127 -25.34 -25.08 20.55
CA ASN A 127 -24.22 -24.28 21.03
C ASN A 127 -23.28 -23.79 19.90
N VAL A 128 -23.10 -24.61 18.86
CA VAL A 128 -22.33 -24.24 17.66
C VAL A 128 -23.10 -23.16 16.88
N ARG A 129 -24.40 -23.36 16.64
CA ARG A 129 -25.26 -22.40 15.94
C ARG A 129 -25.30 -21.04 16.63
N GLN A 130 -25.42 -21.02 17.97
CA GLN A 130 -25.40 -19.79 18.75
C GLN A 130 -24.04 -19.08 18.65
N LYS A 131 -22.91 -19.78 18.82
CA LYS A 131 -21.59 -19.15 18.70
C LYS A 131 -21.27 -18.69 17.27
N ALA A 132 -21.74 -19.41 16.25
CA ALA A 132 -21.64 -18.99 14.86
C ALA A 132 -22.44 -17.70 14.61
N LYS A 133 -23.63 -17.55 15.22
CA LYS A 133 -24.43 -16.32 15.21
C LYS A 133 -23.71 -15.17 15.93
N ASP A 134 -23.16 -15.40 17.12
CA ASP A 134 -22.41 -14.38 17.88
C ASP A 134 -21.22 -13.82 17.07
N VAL A 135 -20.38 -14.70 16.53
CA VAL A 135 -19.23 -14.34 15.70
C VAL A 135 -19.67 -13.67 14.40
N SER A 136 -20.71 -14.17 13.74
CA SER A 136 -21.25 -13.54 12.53
C SER A 136 -21.73 -12.12 12.79
N ASN A 137 -22.47 -11.89 13.89
CA ASN A 137 -22.96 -10.57 14.28
C ASN A 137 -21.81 -9.60 14.60
N LEU A 138 -20.75 -10.11 15.23
CA LEU A 138 -19.54 -9.33 15.54
C LEU A 138 -18.81 -8.89 14.26
N LEU A 139 -18.72 -9.76 13.24
CA LEU A 139 -18.11 -9.45 11.94
C LEU A 139 -18.96 -8.50 11.09
N MET A 140 -20.30 -8.63 11.17
CA MET A 140 -21.26 -7.79 10.46
C MET A 140 -21.42 -6.38 11.05
N ASN A 141 -20.89 -6.10 12.24
CA ASN A 141 -20.92 -4.77 12.85
C ASN A 141 -19.49 -4.26 13.13
N PRO A 142 -18.81 -3.68 12.12
CA PRO A 142 -17.44 -3.20 12.24
C PRO A 142 -17.25 -2.17 13.36
N SER A 143 -18.23 -1.30 13.60
CA SER A 143 -18.18 -0.26 14.64
C SER A 143 -18.20 -0.86 16.04
N ASN A 144 -19.06 -1.85 16.30
CA ASN A 144 -19.11 -2.58 17.58
C ASN A 144 -17.81 -3.37 17.82
N LEU A 145 -17.30 -4.05 16.79
CA LEU A 145 -16.02 -4.77 16.86
C LEU A 145 -14.84 -3.84 17.13
N ARG A 146 -14.73 -2.71 16.40
CA ARG A 146 -13.71 -1.68 16.65
C ARG A 146 -13.82 -1.10 18.06
N HIS A 147 -15.03 -0.82 18.54
CA HIS A 147 -15.25 -0.32 19.90
C HIS A 147 -14.83 -1.34 20.97
N LYS A 148 -15.21 -2.62 20.83
CA LYS A 148 -14.78 -3.70 21.75
C LYS A 148 -13.27 -3.89 21.78
N ARG A 149 -12.60 -3.82 20.62
CA ARG A 149 -11.13 -3.91 20.51
C ARG A 149 -10.45 -2.70 21.17
N ARG A 150 -10.92 -1.48 20.92
CA ARG A 150 -10.41 -0.24 21.55
C ARG A 150 -10.59 -0.25 23.08
N ALA A 151 -11.81 -0.55 23.56
CA ALA A 151 -12.11 -0.58 24.99
C ALA A 151 -11.23 -1.59 25.75
N ARG A 152 -10.92 -2.75 25.14
CA ARG A 152 -10.06 -3.78 25.74
C ARG A 152 -8.58 -3.44 25.67
N SER A 153 -8.11 -2.83 24.59
CA SER A 153 -6.74 -2.28 24.52
C SER A 153 -6.49 -1.21 25.59
N MET A 154 -7.49 -0.37 25.88
CA MET A 154 -7.45 0.59 26.99
C MET A 154 -7.46 -0.09 28.37
N MET A 155 -8.25 -1.16 28.55
CA MET A 155 -8.24 -1.95 29.78
C MET A 155 -6.89 -2.63 30.02
N ASP A 156 -6.28 -3.27 29.02
CA ASP A 156 -4.93 -3.86 29.14
C ASP A 156 -3.88 -2.79 29.52
N THR A 157 -3.93 -1.61 28.90
CA THR A 157 -3.04 -0.50 29.26
C THR A 157 -3.24 -0.08 30.73
N SER A 158 -4.48 0.08 31.18
CA SER A 158 -4.79 0.45 32.57
C SER A 158 -4.44 -0.65 33.58
N PHE A 159 -4.56 -1.92 33.19
CA PHE A 159 -4.21 -3.07 34.02
C PHE A 159 -2.70 -3.22 34.15
N LEU A 160 -1.96 -3.09 33.04
CA LEU A 160 -0.49 -3.02 33.04
C LEU A 160 0.03 -1.82 33.83
N GLN A 161 -0.63 -0.66 33.74
CA GLN A 161 -0.35 0.51 34.58
C GLN A 161 -0.63 0.21 36.06
N SER A 162 -1.72 -0.48 36.40
CA SER A 162 -2.02 -0.87 37.77
C SER A 162 -1.01 -1.89 38.32
N LEU A 163 -0.57 -2.86 37.49
CA LEU A 163 0.44 -3.84 37.85
C LEU A 163 1.82 -3.18 38.06
N ALA A 164 2.17 -2.19 37.23
CA ALA A 164 3.36 -1.37 37.43
C ALA A 164 3.29 -0.59 38.76
N ASN A 165 2.16 0.05 39.04
CA ASN A 165 1.96 0.83 40.27
C ASN A 165 1.93 -0.06 41.54
N THR A 166 1.36 -1.28 41.49
CA THR A 166 1.42 -2.23 42.62
C THR A 166 2.80 -2.87 42.79
N ALA A 167 3.63 -2.89 41.74
CA ALA A 167 5.01 -3.38 41.82
C ALA A 167 5.97 -2.36 42.47
N GLU A 168 5.52 -1.14 42.76
CA GLU A 168 6.28 -0.09 43.43
C GLU A 168 6.09 -0.06 44.97
N THR A 169 5.18 -0.87 45.55
CA THR A 169 4.77 -0.72 46.96
C THR A 169 5.03 -1.91 47.91
N ASP A 170 5.54 -3.06 47.43
CA ASP A 170 5.80 -4.24 48.29
C ASP A 170 7.27 -4.71 48.30
N ASP A 171 7.68 -5.29 49.43
CA ASP A 171 9.06 -5.38 49.97
C ASP A 171 10.06 -6.34 49.29
N GLU A 172 11.29 -6.31 49.81
CA GLU A 172 12.53 -6.89 49.27
C GLU A 172 12.65 -8.43 49.33
N GLU A 173 12.41 -9.17 48.22
CA GLU A 173 13.10 -10.46 47.97
C GLU A 173 12.99 -11.07 46.53
N ASN A 174 13.58 -10.43 45.49
CA ASN A 174 14.11 -11.16 44.30
C ASN A 174 14.82 -10.26 43.25
N GLU A 175 16.15 -10.16 43.28
CA GLU A 175 16.87 -9.32 42.30
C GLU A 175 17.06 -10.01 40.92
N ASN A 176 17.10 -11.34 40.87
CA ASN A 176 17.31 -12.09 39.62
C ASN A 176 16.05 -12.26 38.76
N VAL A 177 14.85 -12.14 39.35
CA VAL A 177 13.58 -12.11 38.59
C VAL A 177 13.34 -10.70 38.03
N ARG A 178 13.54 -9.66 38.87
CA ARG A 178 13.42 -8.24 38.47
C ARG A 178 14.14 -7.90 37.16
N ARG A 179 15.35 -8.42 36.92
CA ARG A 179 16.11 -8.12 35.67
C ARG A 179 15.52 -8.70 34.38
N ARG A 180 14.70 -9.76 34.43
CA ARG A 180 14.03 -10.32 33.23
C ARG A 180 12.70 -9.62 32.97
N ASP A 181 11.94 -9.35 34.01
CA ASP A 181 10.59 -8.80 33.86
C ASP A 181 10.62 -7.29 33.57
N LEU A 182 11.52 -6.51 34.20
CA LEU A 182 11.74 -5.11 33.78
C LEU A 182 12.26 -4.98 32.35
N ALA A 183 12.98 -5.98 31.82
CA ALA A 183 13.45 -5.94 30.43
C ALA A 183 12.29 -6.14 29.43
N LEU A 184 11.32 -7.00 29.75
CA LEU A 184 10.10 -7.19 28.97
C LEU A 184 9.16 -5.97 29.04
N VAL A 185 9.01 -5.37 30.22
CA VAL A 185 8.19 -4.16 30.41
C VAL A 185 8.83 -2.94 29.70
N ARG A 186 10.15 -2.73 29.84
CA ARG A 186 10.87 -1.66 29.11
C ARG A 186 10.90 -1.86 27.58
N ALA A 187 10.83 -3.09 27.09
CA ALA A 187 10.69 -3.36 25.66
C ALA A 187 9.28 -3.09 25.10
N SER A 188 8.30 -2.89 25.99
CA SER A 188 6.87 -2.74 25.64
C SER A 188 6.34 -1.31 25.85
N LEU A 189 7.17 -0.39 26.37
CA LEU A 189 6.85 1.04 26.57
C LEU A 189 7.61 1.90 25.56
N PRO A 190 7.01 2.96 24.98
CA PRO A 190 7.72 3.90 24.13
C PRO A 190 8.82 4.64 24.92
N SER A 191 10.05 4.63 24.41
CA SER A 191 11.19 5.25 25.09
C SER A 191 11.22 6.78 24.87
N ARG A 192 11.20 7.54 25.98
CA ARG A 192 11.49 8.98 25.97
C ARG A 192 12.98 9.20 26.24
N LEU A 193 13.60 10.10 25.47
CA LEU A 193 15.04 10.39 25.53
C LEU A 193 15.40 11.22 26.76
N GLU A 194 16.37 10.75 27.55
CA GLU A 194 17.32 11.59 28.29
C GLU A 194 18.72 10.96 28.19
N GLY A 195 19.76 11.80 28.15
CA GLY A 195 21.13 11.38 27.84
C GLY A 195 22.11 11.61 28.99
N ALA A 196 23.00 10.65 29.22
CA ALA A 196 24.21 10.80 30.03
C ALA A 196 25.36 10.02 29.36
N PRO A 197 26.63 10.48 29.45
CA PRO A 197 27.76 9.83 28.78
C PRO A 197 28.25 8.60 29.58
N ALA A 198 28.41 7.47 28.91
CA ALA A 198 28.95 6.25 29.52
C ALA A 198 30.42 6.43 29.95
N THR A 199 30.73 6.05 31.19
CA THR A 199 32.09 6.10 31.75
C THR A 199 32.97 4.94 31.24
N SER A 200 34.27 5.05 31.46
CA SER A 200 35.31 4.18 30.85
C SER A 200 35.29 2.71 31.27
N GLU A 201 34.46 2.31 32.24
CA GLU A 201 34.41 0.93 32.76
C GLU A 201 33.48 0.00 31.95
N GLU A 202 32.40 0.52 31.34
CA GLU A 202 31.50 -0.30 30.50
C GLU A 202 32.15 -0.81 29.20
N ARG A 203 33.31 -0.27 28.81
CA ARG A 203 34.07 -0.74 27.64
C ARG A 203 34.88 -2.02 27.87
N GLN A 204 35.08 -2.46 29.13
CA GLN A 204 35.89 -3.66 29.41
C GLN A 204 35.06 -4.95 29.56
N SER A 205 33.78 -4.86 29.94
CA SER A 205 32.90 -6.03 30.15
C SER A 205 32.50 -6.74 28.85
N ARG A 206 32.46 -6.04 27.70
CA ARG A 206 32.10 -6.62 26.38
C ARG A 206 33.21 -7.47 25.72
N LYS A 207 34.38 -7.66 26.34
CA LYS A 207 35.52 -8.42 25.76
C LYS A 207 35.71 -9.85 26.31
N ARG A 208 34.75 -10.42 27.05
CA ARG A 208 34.87 -11.78 27.64
C ARG A 208 33.69 -12.75 27.38
N VAL A 209 33.08 -12.74 26.20
CA VAL A 209 32.20 -13.86 25.75
C VAL A 209 32.35 -14.16 24.25
N HIS A 210 33.59 -14.32 23.77
CA HIS A 210 33.87 -14.95 22.46
C HIS A 210 35.24 -15.62 22.51
N GLY A 211 35.26 -16.95 22.63
CA GLY A 211 36.50 -17.70 22.76
C GLY A 211 36.34 -19.14 23.23
N GLN A 212 35.62 -19.97 22.45
CA GLN A 212 35.84 -21.43 22.30
C GLN A 212 34.73 -22.08 21.45
N THR A 213 35.04 -22.42 20.20
CA THR A 213 34.87 -23.76 19.60
C THR A 213 35.47 -23.79 18.19
N ARG A 214 35.97 -24.95 17.76
CA ARG A 214 36.69 -25.16 16.49
C ARG A 214 35.75 -25.68 15.39
N PRO A 215 36.09 -25.53 14.09
CA PRO A 215 35.29 -26.08 13.00
C PRO A 215 35.39 -27.62 12.94
N LEU A 216 34.36 -28.27 12.39
CA LEU A 216 34.42 -29.67 11.98
C LEU A 216 34.39 -29.79 10.46
N THR A 217 35.30 -30.62 9.96
CA THR A 217 35.63 -30.78 8.55
C THR A 217 34.68 -31.75 7.84
N SER A 218 34.58 -31.62 6.52
CA SER A 218 33.99 -32.62 5.62
C SER A 218 34.63 -34.00 5.78
N ILE A 219 33.81 -35.05 5.86
CA ILE A 219 34.25 -36.45 5.69
C ILE A 219 33.84 -36.90 4.28
N ILE A 220 34.84 -37.14 3.45
CA ILE A 220 34.73 -37.89 2.20
C ILE A 220 34.90 -39.38 2.56
N PHE A 221 34.08 -40.24 1.98
CA PHE A 221 34.34 -41.68 1.96
C PHE A 221 34.79 -42.06 0.55
N GLU A 222 36.10 -42.27 0.39
CA GLU A 222 36.63 -43.10 -0.69
C GLU A 222 36.53 -44.56 -0.25
N ASN A 223 36.16 -45.43 -1.17
CA ASN A 223 36.40 -46.86 -1.08
C ASN A 223 36.61 -47.38 -2.50
N ASP A 224 37.89 -47.42 -2.89
CA ASP A 224 38.36 -47.96 -4.15
C ASP A 224 38.41 -49.49 -4.06
N LEU A 225 37.88 -50.23 -5.04
CA LEU A 225 38.34 -51.59 -5.38
C LEU A 225 37.81 -52.05 -6.75
N GLY A 226 38.74 -52.26 -7.69
CA GLY A 226 38.64 -53.31 -8.72
C GLY A 226 37.87 -52.99 -10.00
N GLY A 227 38.57 -52.49 -11.02
CA GLY A 227 38.05 -52.47 -12.40
C GLY A 227 38.34 -53.75 -13.19
N VAL A 228 37.54 -54.00 -14.25
CA VAL A 228 37.91 -54.84 -15.40
C VAL A 228 37.39 -54.15 -16.68
N SER A 229 38.13 -54.30 -17.76
CA SER A 229 38.00 -53.56 -19.03
C SER A 229 37.05 -54.19 -20.07
N GLN A 230 36.85 -53.43 -21.15
CA GLN A 230 36.59 -53.82 -22.55
C GLN A 230 35.17 -53.79 -23.16
N GLU A 231 35.14 -53.07 -24.29
CA GLU A 231 34.51 -53.36 -25.59
C GLU A 231 33.00 -53.13 -25.84
N SER A 232 32.75 -52.12 -26.68
CA SER A 232 31.63 -51.99 -27.61
C SER A 232 31.58 -53.19 -28.60
N PRO A 233 30.40 -53.55 -29.14
CA PRO A 233 30.05 -52.97 -30.44
C PRO A 233 28.55 -52.73 -30.70
N SER A 234 28.28 -51.86 -31.68
CA SER A 234 26.98 -51.72 -32.36
C SER A 234 26.75 -52.84 -33.39
N PRO A 235 25.48 -53.21 -33.68
CA PRO A 235 24.99 -52.98 -35.06
C PRO A 235 23.50 -52.56 -35.17
N SER A 236 23.13 -52.00 -36.32
CA SER A 236 21.75 -51.69 -36.79
C SER A 236 21.26 -52.80 -37.77
N PRO A 237 20.10 -52.71 -38.48
CA PRO A 237 18.89 -51.86 -38.38
C PRO A 237 17.55 -52.69 -38.46
N LEU A 238 16.44 -52.08 -38.94
CA LEU A 238 15.08 -52.63 -39.23
C LEU A 238 14.12 -52.65 -38.01
N GLN A 239 12.79 -52.45 -38.10
CA GLN A 239 11.87 -52.24 -39.25
C GLN A 239 10.61 -51.45 -38.79
N THR A 240 9.92 -50.76 -39.71
CA THR A 240 8.60 -50.12 -39.46
C THR A 240 7.46 -51.15 -39.40
N PRO A 241 6.31 -50.81 -38.77
CA PRO A 241 5.10 -50.78 -39.60
C PRO A 241 4.14 -49.62 -39.35
N THR A 242 3.44 -49.26 -40.42
CA THR A 242 2.36 -48.28 -40.55
C THR A 242 1.08 -48.71 -39.83
N SER A 243 0.36 -47.77 -39.18
CA SER A 243 -1.09 -47.65 -39.37
C SER A 243 -1.60 -46.29 -38.89
N ALA A 244 -2.40 -45.63 -39.72
CA ALA A 244 -3.12 -44.41 -39.34
C ALA A 244 -4.50 -44.78 -38.78
N ARG A 245 -4.96 -44.06 -37.76
CA ARG A 245 -6.39 -43.95 -37.44
C ARG A 245 -6.78 -42.51 -37.18
N GLN A 246 -7.85 -42.10 -37.84
CA GLN A 246 -8.47 -40.79 -37.71
C GLN A 246 -8.99 -40.59 -36.28
N ILE A 247 -8.81 -39.40 -35.72
CA ILE A 247 -9.62 -38.92 -34.60
C ILE A 247 -10.64 -37.95 -35.18
N THR A 248 -11.90 -38.37 -35.19
CA THR A 248 -13.04 -37.54 -35.57
C THR A 248 -13.35 -36.52 -34.47
N ALA A 249 -13.85 -35.35 -34.88
CA ALA A 249 -14.23 -34.27 -33.97
C ALA A 249 -15.39 -34.69 -33.03
N PHE A 250 -15.46 -34.06 -31.85
CA PHE A 250 -16.62 -34.12 -30.97
C PHE A 250 -17.28 -32.75 -30.81
N ASN A 251 -18.61 -32.76 -30.80
CA ASN A 251 -19.48 -31.61 -31.00
C ASN A 251 -19.89 -30.93 -29.66
N PRO A 252 -19.93 -29.59 -29.55
CA PRO A 252 -20.17 -28.92 -28.27
C PRO A 252 -21.63 -28.46 -28.09
N GLU A 253 -22.55 -29.38 -27.84
CA GLU A 253 -23.94 -29.02 -27.44
C GLU A 253 -24.49 -29.98 -26.37
N MET A 254 -24.46 -29.56 -25.10
CA MET A 254 -25.49 -29.87 -24.09
C MET A 254 -25.47 -28.83 -22.97
N TYR A 255 -26.66 -28.58 -22.41
CA TYR A 255 -26.99 -27.72 -21.25
C TYR A 255 -27.28 -26.24 -21.51
N THR A 256 -28.50 -26.00 -22.04
CA THR A 256 -29.30 -24.82 -21.72
C THR A 256 -30.66 -25.21 -21.15
N ASN A 257 -31.12 -24.42 -20.17
CA ASN A 257 -32.51 -24.16 -19.72
C ASN A 257 -32.96 -24.75 -18.37
N LEU A 258 -33.22 -23.84 -17.41
CA LEU A 258 -34.48 -23.61 -16.65
C LEU A 258 -34.24 -22.45 -15.61
N PRO A 259 -35.26 -21.78 -15.01
CA PRO A 259 -35.74 -20.47 -15.51
C PRO A 259 -35.61 -19.27 -14.52
N HIS A 260 -36.07 -18.09 -14.95
CA HIS A 260 -35.98 -16.78 -14.26
C HIS A 260 -36.71 -16.65 -12.91
N SER A 261 -36.18 -15.84 -11.97
CA SER A 261 -36.74 -14.50 -11.61
C SER A 261 -36.21 -13.87 -10.30
N ALA A 262 -36.32 -12.54 -10.21
CA ALA A 262 -36.22 -11.65 -9.03
C ALA A 262 -34.80 -11.27 -8.48
N PRO A 263 -34.63 -10.05 -7.92
CA PRO A 263 -33.36 -9.33 -7.94
C PRO A 263 -32.49 -9.49 -6.67
N ALA A 264 -31.18 -9.25 -6.83
CA ALA A 264 -30.25 -9.09 -5.72
C ALA A 264 -29.99 -7.60 -5.46
N ASP A 265 -30.47 -7.10 -4.33
CA ASP A 265 -30.16 -5.76 -3.84
C ASP A 265 -28.65 -5.61 -3.54
N SER A 266 -28.16 -4.40 -3.78
CA SER A 266 -26.80 -3.96 -3.44
C SER A 266 -26.54 -3.99 -1.94
N ILE A 267 -25.38 -4.47 -1.49
CA ILE A 267 -24.75 -4.11 -0.21
C ILE A 267 -23.27 -4.58 -0.18
N LEU A 268 -22.41 -3.78 0.50
CA LEU A 268 -20.95 -3.92 0.69
C LEU A 268 -20.03 -3.45 -0.45
N GLY A 269 -19.72 -2.15 -0.43
CA GLY A 269 -18.37 -1.69 -0.77
C GLY A 269 -17.36 -2.11 0.31
N PHE A 270 -16.07 -2.12 -0.04
CA PHE A 270 -14.97 -2.47 0.88
C PHE A 270 -14.06 -1.28 1.11
N ASP A 271 -14.15 -0.70 2.32
CA ASP A 271 -13.20 0.28 2.83
C ASP A 271 -11.92 -0.42 3.31
N ASP A 272 -10.76 0.03 2.83
CA ASP A 272 -9.42 -0.52 3.18
C ASP A 272 -8.74 0.31 4.29
N PRO A 273 -8.54 -0.21 5.52
CA PRO A 273 -8.04 0.58 6.65
C PRO A 273 -6.61 0.18 7.05
N LEU A 274 -5.61 0.58 6.27
CA LEU A 274 -4.18 0.47 6.61
C LEU A 274 -3.40 1.79 6.49
N TRP A 275 -4.11 2.90 6.68
CA TRP A 275 -3.54 4.25 6.68
C TRP A 275 -3.96 4.95 7.98
N SER A 276 -3.17 4.78 9.05
CA SER A 276 -3.23 5.57 10.30
C SER A 276 -2.06 5.21 11.23
N HIS A 277 -1.67 6.19 12.06
CA HIS A 277 -0.68 6.12 13.15
C HIS A 277 0.83 6.22 12.80
N HIS A 278 1.30 7.48 12.72
CA HIS A 278 2.52 7.92 13.43
C HIS A 278 2.47 9.42 13.74
N PRO A 279 1.98 9.82 14.92
CA PRO A 279 2.39 11.05 15.60
C PRO A 279 3.18 10.71 16.88
N ASP A 280 4.27 11.45 17.13
CA ASP A 280 4.95 11.70 18.43
C ASP A 280 6.49 11.70 18.30
N LEU A 281 7.08 12.83 17.89
CA LEU A 281 8.52 13.11 18.01
C LEU A 281 8.82 14.61 18.28
N ILE A 282 8.18 15.23 19.28
CA ILE A 282 8.66 16.50 19.86
C ILE A 282 8.60 16.42 21.40
N GLY A 283 9.75 16.57 22.06
CA GLY A 283 9.87 16.72 23.52
C GLY A 283 9.65 18.17 23.98
N PRO A 284 9.34 18.41 25.27
CA PRO A 284 9.07 19.75 25.78
C PRO A 284 10.37 20.59 25.90
N PRO A 285 10.29 21.92 25.80
CA PRO A 285 11.45 22.80 25.94
C PRO A 285 11.83 23.00 27.42
N SER A 286 13.12 22.82 27.73
CA SER A 286 13.73 23.27 28.98
C SER A 286 14.11 24.77 28.92
N SER A 287 14.25 25.39 30.09
CA SER A 287 14.29 26.84 30.28
C SER A 287 15.70 27.45 30.31
N LEU A 288 15.73 28.79 30.18
CA LEU A 288 16.84 29.73 30.48
C LEU A 288 18.02 29.83 29.50
N HIS A 289 18.05 30.93 28.73
CA HIS A 289 18.87 32.10 29.10
C HIS A 289 18.53 33.34 28.23
N GLN A 290 18.46 34.53 28.86
CA GLN A 290 18.50 35.83 28.17
C GLN A 290 19.95 36.18 27.78
N PRO A 291 20.15 37.09 26.81
CA PRO A 291 20.60 38.41 27.26
C PRO A 291 20.02 39.63 26.52
N ARG A 292 19.70 40.64 27.35
CA ARG A 292 19.73 42.10 27.15
C ARG A 292 20.00 42.69 25.75
N SER A 293 19.00 43.43 25.28
CA SER A 293 19.06 44.81 24.75
C SER A 293 20.42 45.46 24.51
N LEU A 294 20.62 45.95 23.28
CA LEU A 294 21.43 47.13 22.99
C LEU A 294 20.72 47.97 21.92
N SER A 295 20.28 49.17 22.33
CA SER A 295 19.61 50.17 21.50
C SER A 295 20.61 51.03 20.75
N LEU A 296 20.35 51.32 19.48
CA LEU A 296 21.01 52.42 18.75
C LEU A 296 20.06 53.00 17.69
N ASP A 297 19.54 54.20 17.96
CA ASP A 297 18.83 55.02 16.99
C ASP A 297 19.78 55.50 15.89
N VAL A 298 19.38 55.40 14.62
CA VAL A 298 19.77 56.36 13.58
C VAL A 298 18.56 56.69 12.71
N ARG A 299 18.42 57.99 12.41
CA ARG A 299 17.27 58.60 11.73
C ARG A 299 17.21 58.29 10.24
N SER A 300 16.00 58.33 9.71
CA SER A 300 15.73 58.51 8.29
C SER A 300 16.29 59.83 7.76
N GLY A 301 16.86 59.79 6.55
CA GLY A 301 17.26 60.97 5.79
C GLY A 301 17.21 60.66 4.30
N ASP A 302 16.39 61.42 3.56
CA ASP A 302 16.32 61.36 2.11
C ASP A 302 17.66 61.70 1.46
N SER A 303 18.01 61.03 0.35
CA SER A 303 17.83 61.65 -0.98
C SER A 303 18.61 60.99 -2.13
N ARG A 304 17.98 61.00 -3.31
CA ARG A 304 18.57 61.18 -4.66
C ARG A 304 19.55 60.15 -5.23
N SER A 305 19.03 59.46 -6.25
CA SER A 305 19.61 59.27 -7.60
C SER A 305 21.02 58.69 -7.77
N LEU A 306 21.13 57.63 -8.58
CA LEU A 306 21.63 57.73 -9.97
C LEU A 306 21.57 56.35 -10.67
N ASN A 307 20.97 56.32 -11.85
CA ASN A 307 21.13 55.25 -12.86
C ASN A 307 21.79 55.89 -14.09
N PRO A 308 22.69 55.18 -14.79
CA PRO A 308 22.99 55.59 -16.17
C PRO A 308 23.14 54.45 -17.20
N PHE A 309 22.68 54.72 -18.44
CA PHE A 309 22.93 54.01 -19.72
C PHE A 309 22.38 52.56 -19.86
N LEU A 310 21.85 52.09 -21.01
CA LEU A 310 21.84 52.50 -22.44
C LEU A 310 20.38 52.38 -22.98
N SER A 311 19.73 53.40 -23.56
CA SER A 311 19.77 53.92 -24.95
C SER A 311 19.33 52.95 -26.07
N PHE A 312 18.17 53.23 -26.70
CA PHE A 312 17.96 53.29 -28.15
C PHE A 312 16.65 54.06 -28.46
N ASP A 313 16.69 54.95 -29.45
CA ASP A 313 15.63 55.84 -29.98
C ASP A 313 14.78 55.12 -31.07
N ASP A 314 13.79 55.64 -31.82
CA ASP A 314 12.74 56.70 -31.76
C ASP A 314 11.68 56.31 -32.85
N GLU A 315 10.51 56.93 -33.11
CA GLU A 315 9.75 58.03 -32.49
C GLU A 315 8.42 57.46 -31.86
N GLY A 316 7.20 58.06 -31.90
CA GLY A 316 6.67 59.33 -32.41
C GLY A 316 5.13 59.42 -32.34
N SER A 317 4.60 60.64 -32.39
CA SER A 317 3.17 61.00 -32.56
C SER A 317 2.16 60.70 -31.42
N ARG A 318 1.97 61.70 -30.54
CA ARG A 318 0.67 62.04 -29.89
C ARG A 318 0.04 63.25 -30.61
N PRO A 319 -1.29 63.41 -30.57
CA PRO A 319 -1.88 64.51 -29.77
C PRO A 319 -2.98 63.98 -28.80
N LYS A 320 -3.06 64.42 -27.53
CA LYS A 320 -3.71 65.66 -27.00
C LYS A 320 -5.22 65.77 -27.31
N LEU A 321 -6.12 66.31 -26.48
CA LEU A 321 -6.26 66.72 -25.06
C LEU A 321 -7.47 67.70 -25.05
N SER A 322 -8.51 67.51 -24.24
CA SER A 322 -9.50 68.54 -23.77
C SER A 322 -10.81 67.89 -23.27
N SER A 323 -11.65 68.48 -22.41
CA SER A 323 -11.49 69.48 -21.32
C SER A 323 -12.85 69.77 -20.67
N LEU A 324 -12.90 70.11 -19.36
CA LEU A 324 -13.96 70.93 -18.69
C LEU A 324 -15.39 70.29 -18.59
N ALA A 325 -16.27 70.60 -17.62
CA ALA A 325 -16.17 71.28 -16.31
C ALA A 325 -17.45 71.03 -15.45
N SER A 326 -17.43 71.54 -14.20
CA SER A 326 -18.56 71.96 -13.33
C SER A 326 -19.55 70.94 -12.73
N SER A 327 -19.67 70.99 -11.40
CA SER A 327 -20.75 70.42 -10.57
C SER A 327 -21.93 71.42 -10.41
N PRO A 328 -23.08 71.01 -9.82
CA PRO A 328 -23.29 71.37 -8.40
C PRO A 328 -24.03 70.30 -7.54
N HIS A 329 -24.05 70.52 -6.22
CA HIS A 329 -24.64 69.66 -5.18
C HIS A 329 -26.19 69.72 -5.08
N PRO A 330 -26.82 68.67 -4.49
CA PRO A 330 -28.04 68.77 -3.69
C PRO A 330 -27.79 68.55 -2.17
N PRO A 331 -28.75 68.88 -1.28
CA PRO A 331 -28.47 69.23 0.12
C PRO A 331 -28.64 68.10 1.16
N SER A 332 -28.07 68.32 2.35
CA SER A 332 -28.20 67.43 3.52
C SER A 332 -29.50 67.66 4.32
N SER A 333 -30.24 66.61 4.62
CA SER A 333 -31.07 66.51 5.84
C SER A 333 -31.40 65.05 6.16
N TYR A 334 -31.90 64.80 7.39
CA TYR A 334 -32.28 63.49 7.96
C TYR A 334 -31.15 62.57 8.46
N ALA A 335 -30.63 62.92 9.65
CA ALA A 335 -30.16 61.92 10.58
C ALA A 335 -31.36 61.19 11.25
N ARG A 336 -31.50 59.87 11.06
CA ARG A 336 -32.36 59.03 11.90
C ARG A 336 -31.90 57.57 11.92
N ALA A 337 -31.28 57.18 13.03
CA ALA A 337 -31.18 55.83 13.60
C ALA A 337 -31.23 54.62 12.63
N SER A 338 -30.12 54.31 11.98
CA SER A 338 -29.88 52.96 11.46
C SER A 338 -29.52 52.02 12.63
N ARG A 339 -30.41 51.07 12.94
CA ARG A 339 -30.04 49.90 13.78
C ARG A 339 -28.94 49.13 13.06
N ASN A 340 -27.95 48.64 13.81
CA ASN A 340 -26.96 47.68 13.31
C ASN A 340 -27.64 46.40 12.82
N LYS A 341 -28.02 46.37 11.53
CA LYS A 341 -28.19 45.12 10.79
C LYS A 341 -26.88 44.90 10.05
N ARG A 342 -25.97 44.16 10.70
CA ARG A 342 -24.78 43.63 10.06
C ARG A 342 -25.29 42.77 8.91
N LEU A 343 -25.15 43.26 7.68
CA LEU A 343 -25.33 42.43 6.50
C LEU A 343 -24.20 41.41 6.54
N GLU A 344 -24.53 40.19 6.94
CA GLU A 344 -23.69 39.03 6.71
C GLU A 344 -23.63 38.83 5.20
N ILE A 345 -22.63 39.44 4.58
CA ILE A 345 -22.21 39.11 3.24
C ILE A 345 -21.52 37.74 3.36
N GLY A 346 -22.32 36.69 3.42
CA GLY A 346 -21.83 35.33 3.26
C GLY A 346 -21.06 35.25 1.94
N MET A 347 -19.94 34.53 1.93
CA MET A 347 -19.22 34.30 0.68
C MET A 347 -20.17 33.62 -0.32
N PRO A 348 -20.18 34.04 -1.60
CA PRO A 348 -21.07 33.43 -2.57
C PRO A 348 -20.73 31.94 -2.72
N THR A 349 -21.77 31.12 -2.90
CA THR A 349 -21.63 29.72 -3.30
C THR A 349 -20.69 29.61 -4.51
N VAL A 350 -19.62 28.84 -4.38
CA VAL A 350 -18.61 28.66 -5.44
C VAL A 350 -18.90 27.41 -6.27
N GLU A 351 -18.41 27.38 -7.51
CA GLU A 351 -18.43 26.18 -8.36
C GLU A 351 -17.68 25.02 -7.68
N ASN A 352 -18.29 23.83 -7.65
CA ASN A 352 -17.71 22.62 -7.09
C ASN A 352 -17.56 21.51 -8.15
N GLY A 353 -17.03 21.87 -9.31
CA GLY A 353 -16.93 20.95 -10.44
C GLY A 353 -16.13 19.68 -10.14
N ARG A 354 -16.56 18.58 -10.77
CA ARG A 354 -16.07 17.22 -10.52
C ARG A 354 -15.94 16.40 -11.81
N VAL A 355 -15.12 15.35 -11.75
CA VAL A 355 -14.90 14.43 -12.87
C VAL A 355 -15.67 13.13 -12.63
N VAL A 356 -16.56 12.76 -13.55
CA VAL A 356 -17.50 11.65 -13.44
C VAL A 356 -17.12 10.52 -14.40
N PHE A 357 -17.19 9.26 -13.94
CA PHE A 357 -17.09 8.08 -14.81
C PHE A 357 -18.45 7.80 -15.45
N GLN A 358 -18.65 8.29 -16.68
CA GLN A 358 -19.95 8.31 -17.34
C GLN A 358 -20.24 7.03 -18.14
N GLN A 359 -19.22 6.46 -18.80
CA GLN A 359 -19.38 5.27 -19.65
C GLN A 359 -18.12 4.39 -19.60
N ARG A 360 -18.31 3.06 -19.69
CA ARG A 360 -17.19 2.10 -19.86
C ARG A 360 -16.63 2.20 -21.29
N PRO A 361 -15.32 2.47 -21.47
CA PRO A 361 -14.72 2.61 -22.78
C PRO A 361 -14.54 1.27 -23.49
N GLN A 362 -14.76 1.27 -24.80
CA GLN A 362 -14.25 0.23 -25.69
C GLN A 362 -12.87 0.69 -26.21
N GLY A 363 -11.82 -0.01 -25.79
CA GLY A 363 -10.44 0.38 -26.09
C GLY A 363 -9.92 1.51 -25.17
N TYR A 364 -9.36 2.56 -25.77
CA TYR A 364 -8.94 3.77 -25.05
C TYR A 364 -10.16 4.62 -24.58
N PRO A 365 -10.07 5.29 -23.41
CA PRO A 365 -11.12 6.17 -22.93
C PRO A 365 -11.23 7.44 -23.77
N LYS A 366 -12.46 7.90 -24.00
CA LYS A 366 -12.77 9.10 -24.77
C LYS A 366 -13.07 10.28 -23.83
N PRO A 367 -12.23 11.33 -23.81
CA PRO A 367 -12.47 12.55 -23.03
C PRO A 367 -13.83 13.16 -23.39
N GLY A 368 -14.56 13.68 -22.40
CA GLY A 368 -15.88 14.26 -22.60
C GLY A 368 -17.00 13.25 -22.89
N LYS A 369 -16.71 11.94 -22.91
CA LYS A 369 -17.71 10.88 -23.10
C LYS A 369 -17.64 9.79 -22.04
N ASP A 370 -16.49 9.14 -21.89
CA ASP A 370 -16.31 8.05 -20.91
C ASP A 370 -15.93 8.62 -19.54
N ILE A 371 -15.15 9.71 -19.56
CA ILE A 371 -14.77 10.55 -18.42
C ILE A 371 -15.25 11.97 -18.73
N VAL A 372 -16.13 12.51 -17.89
CA VAL A 372 -16.87 13.76 -18.14
C VAL A 372 -16.64 14.74 -16.98
N TYR A 373 -16.32 16.00 -17.29
CA TYR A 373 -16.35 17.08 -16.30
C TYR A 373 -17.79 17.57 -16.12
N ASN A 374 -18.19 17.79 -14.88
CA ASN A 374 -19.49 18.33 -14.51
C ASN A 374 -19.28 19.49 -13.52
N ASP A 375 -19.71 20.68 -13.90
CA ASP A 375 -19.57 21.97 -13.22
C ASP A 375 -20.90 22.50 -12.65
N THR A 376 -21.99 21.72 -12.70
CA THR A 376 -23.33 22.22 -12.32
C THR A 376 -23.57 22.29 -10.82
N GLU A 377 -22.72 21.65 -10.01
CA GLU A 377 -22.79 21.68 -8.55
C GLU A 377 -22.04 22.88 -7.96
N THR A 378 -22.62 23.50 -6.93
CA THR A 378 -22.01 24.59 -6.17
C THR A 378 -21.94 24.25 -4.68
N ILE A 379 -21.07 24.94 -3.94
CA ILE A 379 -20.86 24.72 -2.51
C ILE A 379 -20.71 26.05 -1.76
N ASP A 380 -21.36 26.18 -0.61
CA ASP A 380 -21.10 27.26 0.35
C ASP A 380 -19.96 26.80 1.28
N LEU A 381 -18.75 27.32 1.05
CA LEU A 381 -17.58 26.89 1.82
C LEU A 381 -17.70 27.21 3.32
N GLU A 382 -18.41 28.28 3.68
CA GLU A 382 -18.54 28.75 5.08
C GLU A 382 -19.60 27.96 5.85
N ASN A 383 -20.74 27.66 5.21
CA ASN A 383 -21.90 27.09 5.89
C ASN A 383 -22.17 25.61 5.57
N VAL A 384 -21.46 24.98 4.63
CA VAL A 384 -21.70 23.57 4.31
C VAL A 384 -21.47 22.68 5.56
N PRO A 385 -22.40 21.77 5.91
CA PRO A 385 -22.23 20.86 7.05
C PRO A 385 -21.14 19.83 6.79
N LEU A 386 -20.20 19.65 7.73
CA LEU A 386 -19.11 18.68 7.56
C LEU A 386 -19.44 17.32 8.21
N ASN A 387 -20.46 17.28 9.06
CA ASN A 387 -20.98 16.06 9.71
C ASN A 387 -19.92 15.32 10.54
N GLY A 388 -19.06 16.05 11.24
CA GLY A 388 -17.90 15.52 11.97
C GLY A 388 -16.66 15.24 11.11
N GLY A 389 -16.74 15.54 9.81
CA GLY A 389 -15.62 15.44 8.85
C GLY A 389 -14.87 16.76 8.67
N TYR A 390 -14.21 16.92 7.52
CA TYR A 390 -13.49 18.14 7.13
C TYR A 390 -13.71 18.50 5.66
N LEU A 391 -13.60 19.81 5.37
CA LEU A 391 -13.68 20.39 4.03
C LEU A 391 -12.26 20.54 3.46
N LEU A 392 -11.99 19.83 2.37
CA LEU A 392 -10.72 19.80 1.68
C LEU A 392 -10.83 20.52 0.32
N LYS A 393 -10.00 21.55 0.09
CA LYS A 393 -9.76 22.13 -1.24
C LYS A 393 -8.74 21.27 -1.98
N THR A 394 -9.11 20.68 -3.10
CA THR A 394 -8.20 19.87 -3.92
C THR A 394 -7.23 20.78 -4.67
N LEU A 395 -5.92 20.57 -4.46
CA LEU A 395 -4.86 21.33 -5.14
C LEU A 395 -4.44 20.62 -6.43
N LEU A 396 -4.18 19.31 -6.37
CA LEU A 396 -3.75 18.53 -7.53
C LEU A 396 -4.12 17.04 -7.38
N VAL A 397 -4.26 16.36 -8.52
CA VAL A 397 -4.58 14.93 -8.57
C VAL A 397 -3.64 14.15 -9.50
N SER A 398 -3.36 12.92 -9.11
CA SER A 398 -2.48 11.98 -9.78
C SER A 398 -3.17 11.33 -10.97
N ILE A 399 -2.52 11.31 -12.13
CA ILE A 399 -2.96 10.49 -13.27
C ILE A 399 -2.00 9.32 -13.44
N ASP A 400 -2.51 8.10 -13.32
CA ASP A 400 -1.73 6.86 -13.30
C ASP A 400 -2.29 5.82 -14.30
N PRO A 401 -1.45 4.96 -14.90
CA PRO A 401 -1.91 4.01 -15.93
C PRO A 401 -2.99 3.04 -15.44
N TYR A 402 -2.93 2.66 -14.16
CA TYR A 402 -3.86 1.67 -13.58
C TYR A 402 -5.31 2.16 -13.52
N LEU A 403 -5.56 3.47 -13.65
CA LEU A 403 -6.90 4.05 -13.72
C LEU A 403 -7.73 3.44 -14.86
N ARG A 404 -7.09 3.07 -15.98
CA ARG A 404 -7.76 2.33 -17.06
C ARG A 404 -8.32 0.97 -16.62
N GLY A 405 -7.68 0.34 -15.64
CA GLY A 405 -8.15 -0.89 -15.00
C GLY A 405 -9.33 -0.67 -14.05
N LYS A 406 -9.58 0.56 -13.56
CA LYS A 406 -10.79 0.89 -12.80
C LYS A 406 -12.01 1.08 -13.70
N MET A 407 -11.84 1.41 -14.99
CA MET A 407 -12.92 1.61 -15.97
C MET A 407 -13.54 0.32 -16.55
N ARG A 408 -13.55 -0.76 -15.77
CA ARG A 408 -14.05 -2.08 -16.17
C ARG A 408 -15.45 -2.36 -15.62
N ALA A 409 -16.01 -3.52 -15.93
CA ALA A 409 -17.25 -3.97 -15.29
C ALA A 409 -16.95 -4.49 -13.85
N PRO A 410 -17.74 -4.12 -12.82
CA PRO A 410 -17.47 -4.46 -11.41
C PRO A 410 -17.29 -5.96 -11.12
N GLU A 411 -17.99 -6.81 -11.88
CA GLU A 411 -17.90 -8.27 -11.82
C GLU A 411 -16.54 -8.83 -12.25
N VAL A 412 -15.75 -8.06 -13.02
CA VAL A 412 -14.38 -8.42 -13.38
C VAL A 412 -13.48 -8.15 -12.15
N LYS A 413 -12.97 -9.23 -11.55
CA LYS A 413 -12.09 -9.13 -10.38
C LYS A 413 -10.73 -8.52 -10.74
N SER A 414 -10.19 -7.70 -9.84
CA SER A 414 -8.85 -7.14 -9.91
C SER A 414 -8.38 -6.76 -8.50
N TYR A 415 -7.12 -6.39 -8.33
CA TYR A 415 -6.55 -5.93 -7.05
C TYR A 415 -7.10 -4.57 -6.58
N SER A 416 -7.81 -3.84 -7.45
CA SER A 416 -8.46 -2.56 -7.12
C SER A 416 -9.91 -2.54 -7.56
N SER A 417 -10.79 -1.93 -6.77
CA SER A 417 -12.21 -1.76 -7.09
C SER A 417 -12.40 -0.95 -8.39
N ALA A 418 -13.33 -1.41 -9.24
CA ALA A 418 -13.76 -0.66 -10.41
C ALA A 418 -14.45 0.65 -10.00
N TRP A 419 -14.44 1.66 -10.87
CA TRP A 419 -15.27 2.85 -10.68
C TRP A 419 -16.74 2.54 -10.99
N THR A 420 -17.62 3.16 -10.21
CA THR A 420 -19.07 3.08 -10.39
C THR A 420 -19.53 4.08 -11.43
N LEU A 421 -20.42 3.69 -12.33
CA LEU A 421 -20.97 4.58 -13.35
C LEU A 421 -21.78 5.72 -12.71
N GLY A 422 -21.63 6.93 -13.25
CA GLY A 422 -22.26 8.15 -12.75
C GLY A 422 -21.67 8.71 -11.46
N GLN A 423 -20.62 8.10 -10.90
CA GLN A 423 -19.94 8.58 -9.70
C GLN A 423 -18.67 9.37 -10.02
N THR A 424 -18.26 10.23 -9.09
CA THR A 424 -16.97 10.94 -9.14
C THR A 424 -15.82 9.93 -9.18
N VAL A 425 -14.84 10.15 -10.05
CA VAL A 425 -13.61 9.36 -10.07
C VAL A 425 -12.69 9.73 -8.92
N GLU A 426 -11.79 8.83 -8.56
CA GLU A 426 -10.90 8.96 -7.40
C GLU A 426 -9.52 8.38 -7.70
N ASN A 427 -8.48 9.03 -7.16
CA ASN A 427 -7.11 8.54 -7.12
C ASN A 427 -6.32 9.30 -6.04
N PHE A 428 -5.03 8.99 -5.88
CA PHE A 428 -4.09 9.83 -5.16
C PHE A 428 -4.17 11.31 -5.59
N GLY A 429 -4.17 12.21 -4.61
CA GLY A 429 -4.15 13.65 -4.80
C GLY A 429 -3.64 14.36 -3.54
N VAL A 430 -3.53 15.68 -3.63
CA VAL A 430 -3.20 16.57 -2.52
C VAL A 430 -4.28 17.63 -2.40
N GLY A 431 -4.71 17.91 -1.17
CA GLY A 431 -5.57 19.04 -0.86
C GLY A 431 -5.18 19.72 0.44
N VAL A 432 -5.69 20.93 0.66
CA VAL A 432 -5.53 21.71 1.89
C VAL A 432 -6.88 21.81 2.63
N VAL A 433 -6.86 21.64 3.94
CA VAL A 433 -8.06 21.70 4.78
C VAL A 433 -8.49 23.15 4.99
N LEU A 434 -9.72 23.48 4.60
CA LEU A 434 -10.31 24.82 4.79
C LEU A 434 -11.10 24.94 6.09
N ARG A 435 -11.86 23.89 6.47
CA ARG A 435 -12.64 23.78 7.71
C ARG A 435 -12.61 22.35 8.21
N SER A 436 -12.68 22.14 9.51
CA SER A 436 -12.69 20.79 10.12
C SER A 436 -13.59 20.75 11.36
N GLU A 437 -14.41 19.69 11.43
CA GLU A 437 -15.09 19.20 12.62
C GLU A 437 -14.44 17.89 13.14
N HIS A 438 -13.40 17.39 12.47
CA HIS A 438 -12.78 16.10 12.75
C HIS A 438 -11.55 16.22 13.66
N ASP A 439 -11.56 15.49 14.78
CA ASP A 439 -10.45 15.44 15.73
C ASP A 439 -9.11 15.04 15.06
N GLY A 440 -8.07 15.84 15.28
CA GLY A 440 -6.74 15.59 14.71
C GLY A 440 -6.56 16.03 13.24
N VAL A 441 -7.55 16.71 12.64
CA VAL A 441 -7.41 17.40 11.34
C VAL A 441 -7.66 18.89 11.55
N LYS A 442 -6.73 19.75 11.14
CA LYS A 442 -6.75 21.21 11.36
C LYS A 442 -6.82 21.98 10.06
N VAL A 443 -7.35 23.19 10.12
CA VAL A 443 -7.30 24.15 9.01
C VAL A 443 -5.84 24.44 8.64
N GLY A 444 -5.53 24.39 7.35
CA GLY A 444 -4.16 24.51 6.82
C GLY A 444 -3.38 23.18 6.73
N ASP A 445 -3.89 22.08 7.31
CA ASP A 445 -3.26 20.77 7.12
C ASP A 445 -3.33 20.35 5.65
N HIS A 446 -2.23 19.83 5.13
CA HIS A 446 -2.13 19.31 3.77
C HIS A 446 -2.30 17.79 3.77
N VAL A 447 -3.38 17.33 3.14
CA VAL A 447 -3.79 15.93 3.11
C VAL A 447 -3.41 15.31 1.77
N VAL A 448 -2.62 14.24 1.82
CA VAL A 448 -2.20 13.43 0.66
C VAL A 448 -2.83 12.04 0.78
N GLY A 449 -3.48 11.56 -0.28
CA GLY A 449 -4.11 10.24 -0.27
C GLY A 449 -5.14 10.08 -1.38
N ILE A 450 -5.93 9.01 -1.34
CA ILE A 450 -7.01 8.81 -2.30
C ILE A 450 -8.12 9.82 -2.01
N ILE A 451 -8.41 10.69 -2.97
CA ILE A 451 -9.46 11.72 -2.91
C ILE A 451 -10.33 11.70 -4.18
N PRO A 452 -11.61 12.08 -4.10
CA PRO A 452 -12.44 12.29 -5.28
C PRO A 452 -11.94 13.48 -6.10
N PHE A 453 -12.03 13.36 -7.41
CA PHE A 453 -11.63 14.39 -8.37
C PHE A 453 -12.72 15.45 -8.47
N GLN A 454 -12.73 16.34 -7.48
CA GLN A 454 -13.68 17.41 -7.27
C GLN A 454 -12.96 18.60 -6.64
N ARG A 455 -13.37 19.84 -6.97
CA ARG A 455 -12.71 21.06 -6.46
C ARG A 455 -12.70 21.12 -4.92
N TYR A 456 -13.83 20.81 -4.28
CA TYR A 456 -13.99 20.77 -2.83
C TYR A 456 -14.65 19.46 -2.38
N ASN A 457 -13.99 18.77 -1.47
CA ASN A 457 -14.41 17.48 -0.93
C ASN A 457 -14.78 17.61 0.56
N ILE A 458 -15.92 17.06 0.96
CA ILE A 458 -16.26 16.85 2.38
C ILE A 458 -15.89 15.40 2.69
N LEU A 459 -14.93 15.20 3.58
CA LEU A 459 -14.35 13.89 3.86
C LEU A 459 -14.61 13.51 5.33
N PRO A 460 -15.09 12.29 5.62
CA PRO A 460 -15.48 11.91 6.98
C PRO A 460 -14.26 11.67 7.88
N ASP A 461 -13.13 11.20 7.32
CA ASP A 461 -11.92 10.86 8.06
C ASP A 461 -10.66 10.84 7.16
N LEU A 462 -9.52 10.51 7.77
CA LEU A 462 -8.23 10.31 7.10
C LEU A 462 -8.05 8.88 6.53
N GLN A 463 -9.08 8.03 6.43
CA GLN A 463 -8.91 6.70 5.86
C GLN A 463 -8.42 6.80 4.41
N GLY A 464 -7.29 6.15 4.10
CA GLY A 464 -6.65 6.26 2.78
C GLY A 464 -5.74 7.49 2.60
N LYS A 465 -5.49 8.28 3.65
CA LYS A 465 -4.91 9.63 3.56
C LYS A 465 -4.00 9.98 4.76
N HIS A 466 -3.06 10.90 4.54
CA HIS A 466 -2.09 11.36 5.53
C HIS A 466 -1.97 12.87 5.51
N ILE A 467 -1.83 13.47 6.69
CA ILE A 467 -1.37 14.85 6.82
C ILE A 467 0.16 14.85 6.64
N ILE A 468 0.67 15.72 5.77
CA ILE A 468 2.09 15.85 5.47
C ILE A 468 2.60 17.22 5.94
N ALA A 469 3.57 17.22 6.86
CA ALA A 469 4.13 18.44 7.43
C ALA A 469 5.04 19.24 6.46
N ASN A 470 5.60 18.59 5.44
CA ASN A 470 6.42 19.19 4.37
C ASN A 470 7.49 20.20 4.88
N GLU A 471 8.24 19.82 5.91
CA GLU A 471 9.29 20.67 6.52
C GLU A 471 10.34 21.17 5.49
N ALA A 472 10.61 20.37 4.47
CA ALA A 472 11.54 20.67 3.39
C ALA A 472 10.98 21.62 2.31
N LYS A 473 9.69 22.01 2.40
CA LYS A 473 8.99 22.89 1.44
C LYS A 473 9.13 22.41 -0.01
N LEU A 474 9.02 21.10 -0.22
CA LEU A 474 9.01 20.51 -1.56
C LEU A 474 7.67 20.82 -2.25
N PRO A 475 7.62 20.94 -3.59
CA PRO A 475 6.37 21.12 -4.32
C PRO A 475 5.39 19.99 -4.01
N TRP A 476 4.13 20.31 -3.72
CA TRP A 476 3.13 19.30 -3.30
C TRP A 476 2.97 18.14 -4.30
N SER A 477 3.24 18.39 -5.59
CA SER A 477 3.20 17.40 -6.66
C SER A 477 4.09 16.17 -6.40
N VAL A 478 5.23 16.34 -5.73
CA VAL A 478 6.17 15.23 -5.50
C VAL A 478 5.55 14.11 -4.65
N TYR A 479 4.61 14.44 -3.76
CA TYR A 479 3.94 13.49 -2.86
C TYR A 479 2.92 12.58 -3.55
N VAL A 480 2.53 12.89 -4.80
CA VAL A 480 1.81 11.95 -5.68
C VAL A 480 2.69 11.36 -6.78
N GLY A 481 3.96 11.77 -6.84
CA GLY A 481 4.97 11.33 -7.81
C GLY A 481 6.13 10.59 -7.14
N VAL A 482 7.31 11.21 -7.14
CA VAL A 482 8.58 10.60 -6.71
C VAL A 482 8.66 10.31 -5.20
N LEU A 483 7.91 11.04 -4.38
CA LEU A 483 7.72 10.77 -2.93
C LEU A 483 6.36 10.11 -2.63
N GLY A 484 5.60 9.74 -3.67
CA GLY A 484 4.30 9.07 -3.57
C GLY A 484 4.32 7.61 -4.00
N MET A 485 3.14 7.09 -4.35
CA MET A 485 2.95 5.71 -4.81
C MET A 485 3.86 5.30 -5.99
N PRO A 486 4.09 6.12 -7.03
CA PRO A 486 5.05 5.79 -8.09
C PRO A 486 6.49 5.63 -7.59
N GLY A 487 6.92 6.50 -6.67
CA GLY A 487 8.24 6.41 -6.02
C GLY A 487 8.40 5.16 -5.17
N MET A 488 7.40 4.84 -4.35
CA MET A 488 7.36 3.60 -3.56
C MET A 488 7.40 2.36 -4.47
N THR A 489 6.72 2.40 -5.63
CA THR A 489 6.71 1.29 -6.59
C THR A 489 8.12 1.01 -7.13
N ALA A 490 8.84 2.06 -7.58
CA ALA A 490 10.22 1.95 -8.01
C ALA A 490 11.12 1.41 -6.89
N TYR A 491 11.05 2.03 -5.70
CA TYR A 491 11.93 1.70 -4.58
C TYR A 491 11.72 0.28 -4.04
N PHE A 492 10.47 -0.11 -3.77
CA PHE A 492 10.15 -1.41 -3.19
C PHE A 492 10.45 -2.55 -4.18
N GLY A 493 10.09 -2.38 -5.45
CA GLY A 493 10.37 -3.37 -6.48
C GLY A 493 11.86 -3.58 -6.70
N TRP A 494 12.63 -2.49 -6.71
CA TRP A 494 14.09 -2.57 -6.85
C TRP A 494 14.74 -3.26 -5.65
N LYS A 495 14.44 -2.79 -4.44
CA LYS A 495 15.03 -3.32 -3.19
C LYS A 495 14.71 -4.80 -2.92
N ASP A 496 13.55 -5.29 -3.36
CA ASP A 496 13.10 -6.66 -3.05
C ASP A 496 13.35 -7.68 -4.18
N PHE A 497 13.26 -7.27 -5.45
CA PHE A 497 13.27 -8.20 -6.58
C PHE A 497 14.47 -8.05 -7.53
N ALA A 498 15.13 -6.88 -7.57
CA ALA A 498 16.22 -6.67 -8.53
C ALA A 498 17.52 -7.41 -8.14
N SER A 499 17.83 -7.51 -6.84
CA SER A 499 19.08 -8.11 -6.32
C SER A 499 20.32 -7.74 -7.16
N PRO A 500 20.54 -6.44 -7.45
CA PRO A 500 21.45 -6.00 -8.50
C PRO A 500 22.92 -6.28 -8.17
N LYS A 501 23.72 -6.59 -9.20
CA LYS A 501 25.18 -6.69 -9.10
C LYS A 501 25.83 -5.65 -10.03
N PRO A 502 26.89 -4.94 -9.59
CA PRO A 502 27.61 -4.01 -10.46
C PRO A 502 28.07 -4.68 -11.76
N GLY A 503 27.91 -3.98 -12.89
CA GLY A 503 28.21 -4.51 -14.23
C GLY A 503 27.08 -5.32 -14.88
N GLU A 504 25.99 -5.64 -14.17
CA GLU A 504 24.80 -6.24 -14.80
C GLU A 504 24.11 -5.26 -15.78
N VAL A 505 23.36 -5.82 -16.73
CA VAL A 505 22.58 -5.06 -17.72
C VAL A 505 21.11 -5.06 -17.33
N LEU A 506 20.56 -3.87 -17.05
CA LEU A 506 19.13 -3.63 -16.93
C LEU A 506 18.56 -3.23 -18.30
N PHE A 507 17.47 -3.85 -18.73
CA PHE A 507 16.52 -3.22 -19.65
C PHE A 507 15.30 -2.71 -18.89
N ILE A 508 14.81 -1.52 -19.25
CA ILE A 508 13.56 -0.97 -18.73
C ILE A 508 12.68 -0.41 -19.84
N SER A 509 11.43 -0.87 -19.87
CA SER A 509 10.40 -0.37 -20.77
C SER A 509 9.67 0.84 -20.17
N ALA A 510 9.23 1.77 -21.02
CA ALA A 510 8.63 3.05 -20.62
C ALA A 510 9.48 3.83 -19.58
N GLY A 511 10.82 3.81 -19.75
CA GLY A 511 11.78 4.31 -18.76
C GLY A 511 11.64 5.80 -18.44
N ALA A 512 11.04 6.61 -19.31
CA ALA A 512 10.82 8.04 -19.07
C ALA A 512 9.55 8.35 -18.23
N GLY A 513 8.81 7.34 -17.76
CA GLY A 513 7.67 7.50 -16.87
C GLY A 513 8.06 7.72 -15.40
N ALA A 514 7.06 7.97 -14.55
CA ALA A 514 7.26 8.26 -13.12
C ALA A 514 8.03 7.16 -12.37
N VAL A 515 7.67 5.88 -12.57
CA VAL A 515 8.37 4.73 -11.97
C VAL A 515 9.72 4.52 -12.66
N GLY A 516 9.72 4.48 -14.00
CA GLY A 516 10.91 4.09 -14.77
C GLY A 516 12.09 5.02 -14.60
N SER A 517 11.85 6.33 -14.51
CA SER A 517 12.92 7.34 -14.38
C SER A 517 13.66 7.23 -13.05
N PHE A 518 12.97 6.78 -11.99
CA PHE A 518 13.59 6.47 -10.71
C PHE A 518 14.37 5.15 -10.78
N VAL A 519 13.79 4.09 -11.36
CA VAL A 519 14.49 2.79 -11.52
C VAL A 519 15.79 2.92 -12.33
N VAL A 520 15.81 3.74 -13.38
CA VAL A 520 17.05 4.09 -14.13
C VAL A 520 18.12 4.61 -13.18
N GLN A 521 17.78 5.57 -12.32
CA GLN A 521 18.74 6.19 -11.39
C GLN A 521 19.18 5.23 -10.26
N LEU A 522 18.29 4.36 -9.78
CA LEU A 522 18.64 3.28 -8.84
C LEU A 522 19.64 2.30 -9.47
N ALA A 523 19.39 1.85 -10.69
CA ALA A 523 20.28 0.95 -11.41
C ALA A 523 21.65 1.59 -11.71
N LYS A 524 21.70 2.88 -12.06
CA LYS A 524 22.97 3.61 -12.20
C LYS A 524 23.70 3.79 -10.88
N ALA A 525 23.00 4.00 -9.77
CA ALA A 525 23.61 4.06 -8.43
C ALA A 525 24.23 2.72 -8.00
N ASP A 526 23.61 1.60 -8.38
CA ASP A 526 24.12 0.24 -8.13
C ASP A 526 25.15 -0.23 -9.18
N GLY A 527 25.54 0.63 -10.13
CA GLY A 527 26.63 0.38 -11.08
C GLY A 527 26.28 -0.50 -12.28
N LEU A 528 25.01 -0.54 -12.71
CA LEU A 528 24.57 -1.31 -13.87
C LEU A 528 24.72 -0.53 -15.20
N LYS A 529 24.79 -1.26 -16.32
CA LYS A 529 24.47 -0.73 -17.65
C LYS A 529 22.94 -0.67 -17.77
N VAL A 530 22.39 0.45 -18.22
CA VAL A 530 20.95 0.68 -18.34
C VAL A 530 20.58 0.93 -19.80
N ILE A 531 19.76 0.04 -20.34
CA ILE A 531 19.05 0.16 -21.61
C ILE A 531 17.62 0.61 -21.29
N ALA A 532 17.15 1.71 -21.86
CA ALA A 532 15.84 2.27 -21.55
C ALA A 532 15.05 2.66 -22.81
N SER A 533 13.81 2.20 -22.94
CA SER A 533 12.94 2.57 -24.06
C SER A 533 11.93 3.66 -23.69
N ALA A 534 11.67 4.58 -24.62
CA ALA A 534 10.62 5.59 -24.52
C ALA A 534 9.92 5.83 -25.87
N GLY A 535 8.81 6.56 -25.87
CA GLY A 535 7.96 6.74 -27.06
C GLY A 535 8.14 8.08 -27.81
N SER A 536 9.23 8.80 -27.55
CA SER A 536 9.65 10.03 -28.26
C SER A 536 11.11 10.38 -27.97
N ASP A 537 11.75 11.16 -28.84
CA ASP A 537 13.17 11.51 -28.73
C ASP A 537 13.46 12.48 -27.57
N GLU A 538 12.51 13.36 -27.23
CA GLU A 538 12.54 14.18 -26.02
C GLU A 538 12.70 13.30 -24.76
N LYS A 539 11.94 12.21 -24.68
CA LYS A 539 11.98 11.26 -23.56
C LYS A 539 13.24 10.42 -23.55
N VAL A 540 13.81 10.15 -24.72
CA VAL A 540 15.16 9.55 -24.87
C VAL A 540 16.24 10.50 -24.34
N ASN A 541 16.16 11.79 -24.65
CA ASN A 541 17.11 12.79 -24.14
C ASN A 541 16.98 12.97 -22.63
N PHE A 542 15.75 12.95 -22.08
CA PHE A 542 15.52 12.90 -20.64
C PHE A 542 16.19 11.67 -20.00
N LEU A 543 15.97 10.47 -20.55
CA LEU A 543 16.61 9.23 -20.08
C LEU A 543 18.15 9.31 -20.06
N LYS A 544 18.77 9.86 -21.12
CA LYS A 544 20.22 10.10 -21.17
C LYS A 544 20.68 11.05 -20.06
N SER A 545 19.89 12.10 -19.76
CA SER A 545 20.19 13.06 -18.68
C SER A 545 20.11 12.47 -17.25
N LEU A 546 19.46 11.31 -17.11
CA LEU A 546 19.41 10.50 -15.89
C LEU A 546 20.54 9.46 -15.82
N GLY A 547 21.38 9.35 -16.86
CA GLY A 547 22.51 8.43 -16.93
C GLY A 547 22.23 7.08 -17.58
N ALA A 548 21.12 6.90 -18.30
CA ALA A 548 20.91 5.69 -19.10
C ALA A 548 21.96 5.59 -20.22
N ASP A 549 22.73 4.50 -20.25
CA ASP A 549 23.83 4.28 -21.19
C ASP A 549 23.32 4.10 -22.63
N VAL A 550 22.18 3.42 -22.78
CA VAL A 550 21.45 3.30 -24.04
C VAL A 550 20.02 3.75 -23.81
N ALA A 551 19.58 4.79 -24.50
CA ALA A 551 18.19 5.19 -24.53
C ALA A 551 17.72 5.35 -25.98
N PHE A 552 16.56 4.76 -26.31
CA PHE A 552 16.04 4.69 -27.68
C PHE A 552 14.53 4.88 -27.75
N ASN A 553 14.07 5.32 -28.91
CA ASN A 553 12.66 5.54 -29.20
C ASN A 553 12.06 4.28 -29.85
N TYR A 554 11.23 3.53 -29.12
CA TYR A 554 10.71 2.23 -29.59
C TYR A 554 9.76 2.35 -30.80
N LYS A 555 9.32 3.56 -31.15
CA LYS A 555 8.48 3.81 -32.33
C LYS A 555 9.30 3.95 -33.61
N THR A 556 10.62 4.15 -33.51
CA THR A 556 11.53 4.38 -34.64
C THR A 556 12.68 3.37 -34.72
N GLU A 557 13.04 2.72 -33.60
CA GLU A 557 14.02 1.63 -33.54
C GLU A 557 13.38 0.42 -32.85
N LYS A 558 13.58 -0.80 -33.39
CA LYS A 558 12.99 -2.01 -32.83
C LYS A 558 13.71 -2.40 -31.54
N THR A 559 12.94 -2.70 -30.49
CA THR A 559 13.48 -3.21 -29.21
C THR A 559 14.37 -4.44 -29.41
N ALA A 560 14.03 -5.36 -30.32
CA ALA A 560 14.81 -6.57 -30.57
C ALA A 560 16.22 -6.26 -31.09
N ASP A 561 16.34 -5.34 -32.04
CA ASP A 561 17.61 -4.94 -32.65
C ASP A 561 18.52 -4.26 -31.62
N VAL A 562 17.94 -3.46 -30.70
CA VAL A 562 18.67 -2.85 -29.58
C VAL A 562 19.13 -3.91 -28.58
N LEU A 563 18.24 -4.80 -28.12
CA LEU A 563 18.61 -5.79 -27.10
C LEU A 563 19.59 -6.84 -27.63
N ALA A 564 19.53 -7.19 -28.92
CA ALA A 564 20.52 -8.06 -29.56
C ALA A 564 21.91 -7.40 -29.67
N ARG A 565 21.97 -6.08 -29.84
CA ARG A 565 23.22 -5.31 -29.91
C ARG A 565 23.82 -5.00 -28.53
N GLU A 566 22.97 -4.73 -27.55
CA GLU A 566 23.36 -4.12 -26.28
C GLU A 566 23.29 -5.07 -25.07
N GLY A 567 22.61 -6.20 -25.22
CA GLY A 567 22.46 -7.25 -24.21
C GLY A 567 23.60 -8.29 -24.24
N PRO A 568 23.36 -9.49 -23.68
CA PRO A 568 22.11 -9.94 -23.06
C PRO A 568 21.77 -9.18 -21.78
N ILE A 569 20.51 -9.22 -21.36
CA ILE A 569 20.03 -8.51 -20.16
C ILE A 569 20.04 -9.44 -18.95
N ASN A 570 20.33 -8.90 -17.76
CA ASN A 570 20.30 -9.59 -16.46
C ASN A 570 19.06 -9.24 -15.62
N ILE A 571 18.48 -8.06 -15.86
CA ILE A 571 17.25 -7.58 -15.22
C ILE A 571 16.37 -6.97 -16.32
N TYR A 572 15.07 -7.28 -16.30
CA TYR A 572 14.06 -6.55 -17.07
C TYR A 572 13.06 -5.91 -16.12
N TRP A 573 12.93 -4.59 -16.15
CA TRP A 573 11.82 -3.89 -15.51
C TRP A 573 10.69 -3.67 -16.52
N ASP A 574 9.60 -4.41 -16.35
CA ASP A 574 8.47 -4.42 -17.28
C ASP A 574 7.35 -3.47 -16.82
N ASN A 575 7.15 -2.41 -17.60
CA ASN A 575 6.00 -1.50 -17.48
C ASN A 575 5.02 -1.66 -18.66
N VAL A 576 5.34 -2.49 -19.66
CA VAL A 576 4.69 -2.48 -20.98
C VAL A 576 3.98 -3.80 -21.31
N GLY A 577 4.61 -4.94 -21.06
CA GLY A 577 4.10 -6.25 -21.44
C GLY A 577 4.16 -6.51 -22.96
N GLY A 578 3.31 -7.43 -23.42
CA GLY A 578 3.11 -7.74 -24.85
C GLY A 578 4.39 -8.18 -25.57
N GLU A 579 4.54 -7.76 -26.82
CA GLU A 579 5.73 -8.03 -27.66
C GLU A 579 7.04 -7.56 -27.00
N THR A 580 7.02 -6.47 -26.21
CA THR A 580 8.22 -5.99 -25.52
C THR A 580 8.68 -6.98 -24.44
N LEU A 581 7.74 -7.67 -23.78
CA LEU A 581 8.06 -8.74 -22.83
C LEU A 581 8.56 -10.00 -23.55
N GLU A 582 7.99 -10.40 -24.69
CA GLU A 582 8.52 -11.51 -25.51
C GLU A 582 9.99 -11.24 -25.89
N VAL A 583 10.26 -10.08 -26.47
CA VAL A 583 11.61 -9.68 -26.89
C VAL A 583 12.60 -9.60 -25.71
N ALA A 584 12.16 -9.15 -24.54
CA ALA A 584 13.00 -9.14 -23.34
C ALA A 584 13.31 -10.55 -22.82
N ILE A 585 12.36 -11.48 -22.88
CA ILE A 585 12.58 -12.90 -22.54
C ILE A 585 13.61 -13.54 -23.48
N GLU A 586 13.56 -13.22 -24.78
CA GLU A 586 14.55 -13.70 -25.77
C GLU A 586 15.95 -13.12 -25.55
N ALA A 587 16.07 -11.86 -25.14
CA ALA A 587 17.34 -11.21 -24.84
C ALA A 587 17.92 -11.52 -23.43
N SER A 588 17.21 -12.28 -22.60
CA SER A 588 17.59 -12.59 -21.22
C SER A 588 18.73 -13.60 -21.14
N THR A 589 19.70 -13.39 -20.24
CA THR A 589 20.68 -14.41 -19.86
C THR A 589 20.16 -15.35 -18.76
N ILE A 590 20.95 -16.35 -18.38
CA ILE A 590 20.68 -17.26 -17.25
C ILE A 590 20.45 -16.45 -15.95
N GLU A 591 19.46 -16.85 -15.14
CA GLU A 591 19.06 -16.20 -13.87
C GLU A 591 18.57 -14.74 -14.03
N THR A 592 18.09 -14.36 -15.22
CA THR A 592 17.53 -13.01 -15.41
C THR A 592 16.25 -12.80 -14.60
N ARG A 593 16.17 -11.64 -13.93
CA ARG A 593 15.04 -11.22 -13.11
C ARG A 593 14.12 -10.29 -13.89
N ILE A 594 12.88 -10.71 -14.12
CA ILE A 594 11.83 -9.90 -14.74
C ILE A 594 10.92 -9.37 -13.63
N ILE A 595 10.90 -8.06 -13.45
CA ILE A 595 10.07 -7.36 -12.47
C ILE A 595 8.87 -6.78 -13.23
N SER A 596 7.73 -7.47 -13.17
CA SER A 596 6.50 -7.03 -13.82
C SER A 596 5.76 -6.02 -12.94
N CYS A 597 6.02 -4.75 -13.23
CA CYS A 597 5.39 -3.58 -12.59
C CYS A 597 4.05 -3.21 -13.26
N GLY A 598 3.93 -3.45 -14.56
CA GLY A 598 2.70 -3.19 -15.31
C GLY A 598 2.78 -3.67 -16.75
N MET A 599 1.63 -3.77 -17.41
CA MET A 599 1.53 -4.18 -18.80
C MET A 599 0.66 -3.18 -19.58
N ILE A 600 1.12 -1.93 -19.71
CA ILE A 600 0.26 -0.85 -20.23
C ILE A 600 -0.26 -1.12 -21.65
N SER A 601 0.49 -1.86 -22.49
CA SER A 601 0.15 -2.03 -23.91
C SER A 601 -1.16 -2.78 -24.13
N THR A 602 -1.51 -3.73 -23.26
CA THR A 602 -2.72 -4.58 -23.38
C THR A 602 -3.96 -3.94 -22.77
N THR A 603 -3.79 -3.01 -21.80
CA THR A 603 -4.90 -2.41 -21.01
C THR A 603 -6.04 -1.80 -21.82
N SER A 604 -5.75 -1.32 -23.03
CA SER A 604 -6.70 -0.65 -23.92
C SER A 604 -6.78 -1.28 -25.31
N THR A 605 -6.08 -2.38 -25.57
CA THR A 605 -6.01 -3.03 -26.89
C THR A 605 -6.46 -4.49 -26.89
N GLY A 606 -6.50 -5.14 -25.71
CA GLY A 606 -6.84 -6.55 -25.55
C GLY A 606 -5.64 -7.39 -25.12
N ASP A 607 -5.89 -8.68 -24.87
CA ASP A 607 -4.86 -9.61 -24.42
C ASP A 607 -3.83 -9.91 -25.51
N TYR A 608 -2.57 -10.01 -25.12
CA TYR A 608 -1.46 -10.40 -25.99
C TYR A 608 -0.87 -11.74 -25.52
N PRO A 609 -0.87 -12.80 -26.35
CA PRO A 609 -0.33 -14.10 -25.94
C PRO A 609 1.20 -14.10 -25.97
N ILE A 610 1.83 -14.43 -24.83
CA ILE A 610 3.28 -14.62 -24.70
C ILE A 610 3.63 -16.06 -25.11
N LYS A 611 4.34 -16.23 -26.23
CA LYS A 611 4.55 -17.50 -26.95
C LYS A 611 5.86 -18.18 -26.59
N ASN A 612 6.81 -17.44 -26.03
CA ASN A 612 8.18 -17.88 -25.78
C ASN A 612 8.46 -18.31 -24.32
N LEU A 613 7.42 -18.50 -23.50
CA LEU A 613 7.56 -18.87 -22.07
C LEU A 613 8.36 -20.16 -21.81
N ARG A 614 8.54 -21.03 -22.81
CA ARG A 614 9.49 -22.17 -22.74
C ARG A 614 10.92 -21.76 -22.39
N LEU A 615 11.33 -20.52 -22.69
CA LEU A 615 12.66 -19.99 -22.38
C LEU A 615 12.88 -19.77 -20.87
N LEU A 616 11.82 -19.67 -20.06
CA LEU A 616 11.93 -19.60 -18.59
C LEU A 616 12.68 -20.80 -18.03
N VAL A 617 12.50 -21.99 -18.61
CA VAL A 617 13.17 -23.22 -18.18
C VAL A 617 14.64 -23.22 -18.59
N GLY A 618 14.93 -22.88 -19.86
CA GLY A 618 16.29 -22.90 -20.41
C GLY A 618 17.20 -21.83 -19.81
N HIS A 619 16.67 -20.62 -19.55
CA HIS A 619 17.41 -19.50 -18.98
C HIS A 619 17.16 -19.32 -17.48
N GLN A 620 16.44 -20.24 -16.82
CA GLN A 620 16.16 -20.21 -15.37
C GLN A 620 15.60 -18.86 -14.89
N LEU A 621 14.68 -18.30 -15.67
CA LEU A 621 14.19 -16.92 -15.48
C LEU A 621 13.30 -16.80 -14.24
N GLN A 622 13.47 -15.71 -13.51
CA GLN A 622 12.64 -15.37 -12.36
C GLN A 622 11.67 -14.25 -12.74
N ILE A 623 10.36 -14.48 -12.61
CA ILE A 623 9.35 -13.45 -12.92
C ILE A 623 8.58 -13.08 -11.65
N PHE A 624 8.66 -11.81 -11.27
CA PHE A 624 8.03 -11.27 -10.06
C PHE A 624 6.89 -10.31 -10.44
N GLY A 625 5.69 -10.57 -9.95
CA GLY A 625 4.59 -9.60 -10.00
C GLY A 625 4.73 -8.56 -8.89
N LEU A 626 4.91 -7.29 -9.26
CA LEU A 626 5.04 -6.18 -8.32
C LEU A 626 3.69 -5.52 -8.05
N TYR A 627 3.24 -5.56 -6.80
CA TYR A 627 2.12 -4.77 -6.29
C TYR A 627 2.59 -3.95 -5.09
N VAL A 628 2.70 -2.63 -5.25
CA VAL A 628 3.20 -1.70 -4.21
C VAL A 628 2.34 -1.71 -2.94
N GLY A 629 1.04 -2.01 -3.06
CA GLY A 629 0.13 -2.17 -1.93
C GLY A 629 0.31 -3.47 -1.14
N ASN A 630 1.24 -4.35 -1.52
CA ASN A 630 1.51 -5.60 -0.80
C ASN A 630 1.99 -5.30 0.64
N PRO A 631 1.30 -5.77 1.70
CA PRO A 631 1.67 -5.48 3.08
C PRO A 631 3.10 -5.88 3.44
N ARG A 632 3.66 -6.93 2.82
CA ARG A 632 5.05 -7.36 3.04
C ARG A 632 6.05 -6.31 2.56
N LEU A 633 5.82 -5.71 1.39
CA LEU A 633 6.70 -4.68 0.84
C LEU A 633 6.62 -3.39 1.66
N ARG A 634 5.39 -2.94 1.97
CA ARG A 634 5.16 -1.75 2.80
C ARG A 634 5.84 -1.87 4.16
N THR A 635 5.57 -2.95 4.90
CA THR A 635 6.16 -3.20 6.23
C THR A 635 7.70 -3.20 6.20
N LYS A 636 8.31 -3.69 5.12
CA LYS A 636 9.77 -3.84 5.00
C LYS A 636 10.48 -2.55 4.59
N TYR A 637 9.86 -1.71 3.74
CA TYR A 637 10.56 -0.62 3.06
C TYR A 637 9.96 0.78 3.21
N GLU A 638 8.72 0.94 3.69
CA GLU A 638 8.05 2.26 3.69
C GLU A 638 8.75 3.26 4.63
N ALA A 639 9.13 2.82 5.83
CA ALA A 639 9.90 3.64 6.77
C ALA A 639 11.35 3.92 6.32
N GLU A 640 11.91 3.10 5.41
CA GLU A 640 13.19 3.38 4.75
C GLU A 640 13.02 4.41 3.63
N PHE A 641 11.99 4.24 2.79
CA PHE A 641 11.65 5.12 1.69
C PHE A 641 11.46 6.57 2.15
N TYR A 642 10.57 6.82 3.12
CA TYR A 642 10.32 8.17 3.63
C TYR A 642 11.50 8.77 4.41
N ARG A 643 12.45 7.94 4.87
CA ARG A 643 13.66 8.42 5.55
C ARG A 643 14.78 8.77 4.56
N GLU A 644 14.91 8.07 3.43
CA GLU A 644 16.04 8.27 2.51
C GLU A 644 15.67 9.03 1.23
N VAL A 645 14.55 8.72 0.59
CA VAL A 645 14.22 9.26 -0.75
C VAL A 645 14.00 10.78 -0.75
N PRO A 646 13.33 11.41 0.25
CA PRO A 646 13.24 12.87 0.32
C PRO A 646 14.61 13.56 0.33
N LYS A 647 15.62 12.99 0.99
CA LYS A 647 17.00 13.54 1.00
C LYS A 647 17.64 13.50 -0.38
N LEU A 648 17.36 12.46 -1.18
CA LEU A 648 17.87 12.35 -2.54
C LEU A 648 17.24 13.39 -3.47
N VAL A 649 15.94 13.67 -3.31
CA VAL A 649 15.25 14.75 -4.04
C VAL A 649 15.79 16.12 -3.64
N ILE A 650 15.87 16.42 -2.34
CA ILE A 650 16.39 17.70 -1.80
C ILE A 650 17.84 17.96 -2.26
N SER A 651 18.69 16.93 -2.29
CA SER A 651 20.09 17.04 -2.74
C SER A 651 20.27 16.94 -4.26
N ASN A 652 19.19 16.90 -5.04
CA ASN A 652 19.19 16.74 -6.51
C ASN A 652 19.97 15.50 -7.01
N LYS A 653 20.12 14.49 -6.14
CA LYS A 653 20.70 13.17 -6.45
C LYS A 653 19.67 12.24 -7.09
N LEU A 654 18.39 12.49 -6.84
CA LEU A 654 17.27 11.87 -7.53
C LEU A 654 16.51 12.97 -8.29
N LYS A 655 16.66 12.98 -9.61
CA LYS A 655 15.93 13.87 -10.51
C LYS A 655 14.59 13.26 -10.86
N TYR A 656 13.58 14.10 -11.07
CA TYR A 656 12.26 13.71 -11.56
C TYR A 656 11.77 14.75 -12.56
N THR A 657 10.71 14.43 -13.31
CA THR A 657 10.01 15.39 -14.18
C THR A 657 8.51 15.11 -14.16
N GLU A 658 7.72 16.15 -14.36
CA GLU A 658 6.27 16.14 -14.21
C GLU A 658 5.62 16.77 -15.44
N HIS A 659 4.55 16.14 -15.94
CA HIS A 659 3.67 16.69 -16.95
C HIS A 659 2.44 17.23 -16.26
N ILE A 660 2.36 18.55 -16.14
CA ILE A 660 1.29 19.25 -15.42
C ILE A 660 0.22 19.69 -16.43
N THR A 661 -0.90 18.99 -16.43
CA THR A 661 -2.13 19.44 -17.07
C THR A 661 -2.83 20.43 -16.14
N LYS A 662 -3.19 21.63 -16.63
CA LYS A 662 -3.93 22.62 -15.81
C LYS A 662 -5.43 22.41 -15.96
N GLY A 663 -6.17 22.59 -14.87
CA GLY A 663 -7.63 22.50 -14.85
C GLY A 663 -8.14 21.07 -14.70
N ILE A 664 -9.02 20.85 -13.72
CA ILE A 664 -9.59 19.53 -13.42
C ILE A 664 -10.47 19.00 -14.57
N GLU A 665 -11.06 19.90 -15.34
CA GLU A 665 -11.82 19.64 -16.56
C GLU A 665 -11.03 18.86 -17.61
N ASN A 666 -9.70 19.03 -17.66
CA ASN A 666 -8.81 18.37 -18.60
C ASN A 666 -8.38 16.94 -18.17
N THR A 667 -8.90 16.44 -17.04
CA THR A 667 -8.54 15.10 -16.52
C THR A 667 -8.82 13.97 -17.52
N GLY A 668 -9.92 14.05 -18.27
CA GLY A 668 -10.23 13.05 -19.30
C GLY A 668 -9.13 12.94 -20.36
N GLN A 669 -8.57 14.08 -20.78
CA GLN A 669 -7.46 14.14 -21.74
C GLN A 669 -6.17 13.62 -21.12
N ALA A 670 -5.82 14.05 -19.90
CA ALA A 670 -4.61 13.58 -19.21
C ALA A 670 -4.60 12.04 -19.01
N ILE A 671 -5.77 11.44 -18.78
CA ILE A 671 -5.97 9.98 -18.72
C ILE A 671 -5.74 9.32 -20.09
N LEU A 672 -6.18 9.93 -21.20
CA LEU A 672 -5.90 9.42 -22.55
C LEU A 672 -4.40 9.56 -22.89
N ASP A 673 -3.78 10.68 -22.50
CA ASP A 673 -2.37 10.97 -22.76
C ASP A 673 -1.45 9.95 -22.08
N ILE A 674 -1.72 9.54 -20.84
CA ILE A 674 -0.87 8.54 -20.17
C ILE A 674 -0.98 7.15 -20.81
N LEU A 675 -2.11 6.81 -21.41
CA LEU A 675 -2.32 5.52 -22.08
C LEU A 675 -1.76 5.48 -23.51
N THR A 676 -1.68 6.64 -24.17
CA THR A 676 -1.14 6.78 -25.55
C THR A 676 0.31 7.26 -25.57
N GLY A 677 0.86 7.65 -24.42
CA GLY A 677 2.23 8.14 -24.26
C GLY A 677 2.41 9.62 -24.65
N GLY A 678 1.39 10.45 -24.49
CA GLY A 678 1.46 11.91 -24.64
C GLY A 678 2.21 12.63 -23.51
N ASN A 679 2.21 12.09 -22.28
CA ASN A 679 2.88 12.71 -21.12
C ASN A 679 4.40 12.43 -21.06
N THR A 680 5.19 13.37 -20.55
CA THR A 680 6.62 13.19 -20.21
C THR A 680 6.78 13.16 -18.68
N GLY A 681 7.36 12.10 -18.11
CA GLY A 681 7.46 11.95 -16.65
C GLY A 681 6.11 11.66 -15.96
N LYS A 682 5.93 12.18 -14.75
CA LYS A 682 4.73 11.94 -13.94
C LYS A 682 3.57 12.83 -14.38
N SER A 683 2.47 12.25 -14.86
CA SER A 683 1.24 12.99 -15.21
C SER A 683 0.46 13.40 -13.96
N ILE A 684 0.14 14.70 -13.86
CA ILE A 684 -0.56 15.35 -12.76
C ILE A 684 -1.54 16.37 -13.34
N VAL A 685 -2.74 16.45 -12.76
CA VAL A 685 -3.68 17.54 -13.04
C VAL A 685 -3.65 18.54 -11.88
N LEU A 686 -3.27 19.78 -12.17
CA LEU A 686 -3.33 20.91 -11.23
C LEU A 686 -4.75 21.47 -11.22
N VAL A 687 -5.43 21.35 -10.07
CA VAL A 687 -6.83 21.73 -9.87
C VAL A 687 -6.94 23.17 -9.36
N ALA A 688 -6.06 23.55 -8.43
CA ALA A 688 -5.96 24.90 -7.88
C ALA A 688 -4.53 25.16 -7.36
N GLU A 689 -4.11 26.43 -7.41
CA GLU A 689 -3.00 26.91 -6.58
C GLU A 689 -3.43 26.95 -5.10
N GLU A 690 -2.47 26.97 -4.17
CA GLU A 690 -2.69 26.95 -2.71
C GLU A 690 -3.59 28.10 -2.19
#